data_AF-A0A0D1DWF8-F1
#
_entry.id   AF-A0A0D1DWF8-F1
#
_cell.length_a   1.000
_cell.length_b   1.000
_cell.length_c   1.000
_cell.angle_alpha   90.00
_cell.angle_beta   90.00
_cell.angle_gamma   90.00
#
_symmetry.space_group_name_H-M   'P 1'
#
loop_
_entity.id
_entity.type
_entity.pdbx_description
1 polymer ?
#
loop_
_entity_poly.entity_id
_entity_poly.type
_entity_poly.pdbx_seq_one_letter_code
_entity_poly.pdbx_strand_id
1 'polypeptide(L)'
;MRHKIGKGVLLTAGFSLLLTCVFYLAHDTVLHNSRIIGWQAYTAIDLRPSSKSASAVTDAVANTAADMVGQLYDDMFPLDVFAPLLPNPAPITEIAVKGCLPLTKCQPKTSPADDALLGKWVKVDRSLSPAGQLGASAGGILKNLFGSIEQRYLFYRKSRRRDVQSVVELRLVEEGQTPPRGDDGWHRVKNNLRSKVVRMMSGQKGLHLYYRAILPAQRVQEKLESWSRDGNIAMDAITELDLVYGDNPPWPGFAAAGIVSDSHPAMASARVTLTYRRKPTRKPTLTRLRFKPDGTFKILQLADLHFSVSPEPCRDYDAKDPRWFSRGCLSKNDTLSLVNNWLDTEKPDLVVLTGDQLNGQGTSWDPYSVLSLWTAPLIQRKIPYAVILGNHDSESGPLSRAEQMQIISNMPYSYSSVGPSMVTGEGNYYLNIESPLVDRGHVATLWFMDTGTHADKDKWKPWAKPGYGYVHKDQIKWFEQKYAAIKQTLLPYKPDGAQDLGAQAWRKDKVWDAGDADGGQVLGRPPSVVFMHIPVPESMNPVDQGVLPKVVNPTQPWRSSSEKAGLVVGDRKETATYKGAQAQPGIFDLFTTLNAHTSAPSSSTPHYTSPTTHDQPNRGIRLLVHGHMHLNSDCRRVQNIWICFGGGSSLAGYGSPNIQRRARVIVLEDWASRIRTYHRISSARSEEADKRFDEFVLNYGSN
;
A
#
# COMPACT_ATOMS: atom_id res chain seq x y z
N MET A 1 -54.26 -22.23 -40.28
CA MET A 1 -52.94 -21.59 -40.05
C MET A 1 -53.01 -20.52 -38.96
N ARG A 2 -53.35 -20.87 -37.72
CA ARG A 2 -53.29 -19.96 -36.55
C ARG A 2 -52.82 -20.77 -35.35
N HIS A 3 -51.51 -20.89 -35.12
CA HIS A 3 -50.88 -21.26 -33.83
C HIS A 3 -49.36 -21.51 -33.91
N LYS A 4 -48.58 -20.70 -34.65
CA LYS A 4 -47.10 -20.81 -34.60
C LYS A 4 -46.32 -19.51 -34.38
N ILE A 5 -46.98 -18.35 -34.34
CA ILE A 5 -46.27 -17.06 -34.21
C ILE A 5 -46.20 -16.56 -32.75
N GLY A 6 -47.05 -17.06 -31.84
CA GLY A 6 -47.13 -16.54 -30.46
C GLY A 6 -45.98 -16.93 -29.53
N LYS A 7 -45.41 -18.13 -29.66
CA LYS A 7 -44.39 -18.61 -28.70
C LYS A 7 -43.03 -17.95 -28.88
N GLY A 8 -42.64 -17.65 -30.11
CA GLY A 8 -41.38 -16.94 -30.40
C GLY A 8 -41.39 -15.53 -29.83
N VAL A 9 -42.42 -14.74 -30.15
CA VAL A 9 -42.54 -13.34 -29.71
C VAL A 9 -42.65 -13.21 -28.18
N LEU A 10 -43.35 -14.11 -27.51
CA LEU A 10 -43.40 -14.12 -26.03
C LEU A 10 -42.06 -14.50 -25.40
N LEU A 11 -41.28 -15.39 -26.00
CA LEU A 11 -39.93 -15.72 -25.53
C LEU A 11 -38.96 -14.57 -25.75
N THR A 12 -39.00 -13.91 -26.90
CA THR A 12 -38.14 -12.75 -27.16
C THR A 12 -38.54 -11.56 -26.29
N ALA A 13 -39.83 -11.31 -26.10
CA ALA A 13 -40.32 -10.25 -25.22
C ALA A 13 -39.98 -10.54 -23.76
N GLY A 14 -40.14 -11.79 -23.30
CA GLY A 14 -39.76 -12.21 -21.96
C GLY A 14 -38.25 -12.12 -21.73
N PHE A 15 -37.44 -12.52 -22.71
CA PHE A 15 -35.98 -12.42 -22.64
C PHE A 15 -35.49 -10.97 -22.68
N SER A 16 -36.07 -10.12 -23.52
CA SER A 16 -35.76 -8.68 -23.58
C SER A 16 -36.23 -7.93 -22.34
N LEU A 17 -37.37 -8.30 -21.74
CA LEU A 17 -37.82 -7.74 -20.46
C LEU A 17 -36.88 -8.18 -19.33
N LEU A 18 -36.46 -9.44 -19.31
CA LEU A 18 -35.49 -9.95 -18.34
C LEU A 18 -34.15 -9.23 -18.47
N LEU A 19 -33.66 -9.03 -19.70
CA LEU A 19 -32.42 -8.29 -19.97
C LEU A 19 -32.54 -6.81 -19.58
N THR A 20 -33.66 -6.16 -19.89
CA THR A 20 -33.92 -4.77 -19.50
C THR A 20 -34.02 -4.65 -17.98
N CYS A 21 -34.69 -5.58 -17.30
CA CYS A 21 -34.73 -5.63 -15.83
C CYS A 21 -33.33 -5.88 -15.25
N VAL A 22 -32.54 -6.81 -15.78
CA VAL A 22 -31.16 -7.03 -15.33
C VAL A 22 -30.29 -5.80 -15.58
N PHE A 23 -30.47 -5.11 -16.71
CA PHE A 23 -29.70 -3.91 -17.05
C PHE A 23 -30.08 -2.71 -16.17
N TYR A 24 -31.37 -2.51 -15.89
CA TYR A 24 -31.86 -1.45 -15.01
C TYR A 24 -31.54 -1.73 -13.54
N LEU A 25 -31.62 -3.00 -13.10
CA LEU A 25 -31.30 -3.42 -11.73
C LEU A 25 -29.80 -3.53 -11.46
N ALA A 26 -28.98 -3.76 -12.49
CA ALA A 26 -27.53 -3.66 -12.38
C ALA A 26 -27.05 -2.20 -12.26
N HIS A 27 -27.84 -1.24 -12.74
CA HIS A 27 -27.46 0.17 -12.77
C HIS A 27 -27.63 0.93 -11.44
N ASP A 28 -28.32 0.36 -10.44
CA ASP A 28 -28.59 0.99 -9.15
C ASP A 28 -27.82 0.39 -7.96
N THR A 29 -26.65 -0.18 -8.20
CA THR A 29 -25.68 -0.48 -7.12
C THR A 29 -24.46 0.43 -7.16
N VAL A 30 -24.68 1.72 -7.42
CA VAL A 30 -23.83 2.73 -6.78
C VAL A 30 -24.23 2.72 -5.30
N LEU A 31 -23.50 1.93 -4.52
CA LEU A 31 -23.60 1.88 -3.06
C LEU A 31 -23.77 3.30 -2.52
N HIS A 32 -24.89 3.54 -1.85
CA HIS A 32 -25.24 4.74 -1.11
C HIS A 32 -24.26 5.08 0.05
N ASN A 33 -23.05 4.52 0.03
CA ASN A 33 -21.99 4.75 1.02
C ASN A 33 -21.42 6.18 0.96
N SER A 34 -21.75 6.97 -0.07
CA SER A 34 -21.35 8.37 -0.19
C SER A 34 -22.14 9.34 0.72
N ARG A 35 -23.05 8.84 1.57
CA ARG A 35 -23.87 9.68 2.48
C ARG A 35 -23.62 9.48 3.98
N ILE A 36 -22.57 8.76 4.39
CA ILE A 36 -22.07 8.85 5.77
C ILE A 36 -21.04 9.99 5.82
N ILE A 37 -21.51 11.19 5.46
CA ILE A 37 -20.81 12.45 5.68
C ILE A 37 -21.14 12.85 7.11
N GLY A 38 -20.24 12.51 8.02
CA GLY A 38 -20.35 12.83 9.44
C GLY A 38 -19.96 11.63 10.27
N TRP A 39 -18.73 11.67 10.79
CA TRP A 39 -18.20 10.96 11.97
C TRP A 39 -17.21 9.80 11.81
N GLN A 40 -17.14 9.00 10.72
CA GLN A 40 -16.32 7.75 10.76
C GLN A 40 -15.68 7.30 9.43
N ALA A 41 -15.21 8.21 8.59
CA ALA A 41 -14.42 7.84 7.41
C ALA A 41 -12.93 7.71 7.79
N TYR A 42 -12.56 6.55 8.34
CA TYR A 42 -11.19 6.01 8.38
C TYR A 42 -10.04 6.91 8.87
N THR A 43 -10.28 8.01 9.58
CA THR A 43 -9.21 8.70 10.29
C THR A 43 -8.74 7.81 11.44
N ALA A 44 -7.42 7.61 11.58
CA ALA A 44 -6.89 7.08 12.82
C ALA A 44 -7.36 8.00 13.95
N ILE A 45 -8.25 7.50 14.81
CA ILE A 45 -8.56 8.19 16.06
C ILE A 45 -7.25 8.16 16.85
N ASP A 46 -6.57 9.30 16.90
CA ASP A 46 -5.39 9.46 17.73
C ASP A 46 -5.86 9.55 19.18
N LEU A 47 -5.82 8.41 19.87
CA LEU A 47 -6.26 8.26 21.27
C LEU A 47 -5.24 8.85 22.26
N ARG A 48 -4.32 9.72 21.81
CA ARG A 48 -3.37 10.43 22.65
C ARG A 48 -3.97 11.75 23.13
N PRO A 49 -3.70 12.20 24.37
CA PRO A 49 -4.07 13.54 24.80
C PRO A 49 -3.44 14.56 23.85
N SER A 50 -4.22 15.51 23.33
CA SER A 50 -3.69 16.57 22.49
C SER A 50 -2.72 17.42 23.32
N SER A 51 -1.42 17.31 23.09
CA SER A 51 -0.45 18.15 23.78
C SER A 51 -0.37 19.51 23.10
N LYS A 52 -1.30 20.44 23.39
CA LYS A 52 -1.02 21.87 23.23
C LYS A 52 -1.68 22.71 24.33
N SER A 53 -0.81 23.53 24.94
CA SER A 53 -1.00 24.64 25.89
C SER A 53 -1.56 24.33 27.28
N ALA A 54 -0.67 24.26 28.27
CA ALA A 54 -0.52 25.30 29.30
C ALA A 54 0.61 24.93 30.28
N SER A 55 1.34 25.95 30.70
CA SER A 55 2.40 25.92 31.69
C SER A 55 1.90 25.52 33.09
N ALA A 56 2.81 24.89 33.84
CA ALA A 56 2.84 24.79 35.30
C ALA A 56 1.73 23.97 35.99
N VAL A 57 2.15 22.91 36.69
CA VAL A 57 1.92 22.60 38.11
C VAL A 57 1.96 21.08 38.32
N THR A 58 3.10 20.66 38.88
CA THR A 58 3.39 19.53 39.78
C THR A 58 3.03 18.08 39.41
N ASP A 59 4.07 17.27 39.50
CA ASP A 59 4.10 15.83 39.74
C ASP A 59 3.11 15.36 40.80
N ALA A 60 2.37 14.28 40.47
CA ALA A 60 1.93 13.18 41.35
C ALA A 60 0.59 12.53 40.91
N VAL A 61 0.29 12.34 39.62
CA VAL A 61 -0.85 11.48 39.20
C VAL A 61 -0.58 10.79 37.85
N ALA A 62 0.52 10.05 37.73
CA ALA A 62 0.92 9.45 36.44
C ALA A 62 0.35 8.03 36.18
N ASN A 63 -0.24 7.36 37.16
CA ASN A 63 -0.64 5.95 37.03
C ASN A 63 -2.16 5.68 36.90
N THR A 64 -3.01 6.69 37.01
CA THR A 64 -4.48 6.52 36.90
C THR A 64 -5.11 7.20 35.68
N ALA A 65 -4.38 8.08 34.98
CA ALA A 65 -4.90 8.78 33.81
C ALA A 65 -4.90 7.92 32.52
N ALA A 66 -3.98 6.96 32.38
CA ALA A 66 -3.90 6.11 31.20
C ALA A 66 -5.10 5.14 31.07
N ASP A 67 -5.64 4.65 32.20
CA ASP A 67 -6.80 3.76 32.23
C ASP A 67 -8.14 4.51 32.02
N MET A 68 -8.22 5.78 32.42
CA MET A 68 -9.44 6.59 32.21
C MET A 68 -9.58 7.12 30.78
N VAL A 69 -8.47 7.44 30.10
CA VAL A 69 -8.51 7.89 28.69
C VAL A 69 -8.85 6.73 27.75
N GLY A 70 -8.48 5.49 28.08
CA GLY A 70 -8.89 4.30 27.32
C GLY A 70 -10.40 4.04 27.34
N GLN A 71 -11.05 4.27 28.49
CA GLN A 71 -12.50 4.06 28.63
C GLN A 71 -13.35 5.12 27.93
N LEU A 72 -12.86 6.36 27.77
CA LEU A 72 -13.64 7.46 27.17
C LEU A 72 -13.91 7.28 25.66
N TYR A 73 -13.08 6.51 24.96
CA TYR A 73 -13.18 6.33 23.50
C TYR A 73 -13.69 4.95 23.08
N ASP A 74 -13.74 3.99 24.02
CA ASP A 74 -14.32 2.67 23.76
C ASP A 74 -15.78 2.79 23.30
N ASP A 75 -16.49 3.83 23.74
CA ASP A 75 -17.89 4.09 23.43
C ASP A 75 -18.17 4.65 22.03
N MET A 76 -17.13 5.14 21.33
CA MET A 76 -17.30 5.83 20.03
C MET A 76 -17.37 4.90 18.82
N PHE A 77 -16.93 3.64 18.93
CA PHE A 77 -16.93 2.72 17.78
C PHE A 77 -18.33 2.18 17.45
N PRO A 78 -18.68 2.01 16.17
CA PRO A 78 -19.97 1.45 15.79
C PRO A 78 -19.99 -0.05 16.14
N LEU A 79 -21.11 -0.52 16.68
CA LEU A 79 -21.32 -1.94 17.01
C LEU A 79 -22.06 -2.71 15.91
N ASP A 80 -22.69 -1.99 14.97
CA ASP A 80 -23.55 -2.52 13.92
C ASP A 80 -22.98 -2.33 12.49
N VAL A 81 -21.71 -1.94 12.37
CA VAL A 81 -21.00 -1.74 11.10
C VAL A 81 -19.79 -2.67 10.99
N PHE A 82 -19.61 -3.28 9.82
CA PHE A 82 -18.43 -4.08 9.53
C PHE A 82 -17.25 -3.17 9.15
N ALA A 83 -16.31 -3.01 10.07
CA ALA A 83 -15.14 -2.17 9.90
C ALA A 83 -13.91 -2.82 10.55
N PRO A 84 -13.38 -3.91 9.97
CA PRO A 84 -12.36 -4.75 10.62
C PRO A 84 -11.03 -4.02 10.82
N LEU A 85 -10.81 -2.90 10.15
CA LEU A 85 -9.63 -2.06 10.31
C LEU A 85 -9.77 -1.02 11.43
N LEU A 86 -10.99 -0.74 11.92
CA LEU A 86 -11.17 0.13 13.08
C LEU A 86 -10.71 -0.61 14.34
N PRO A 87 -10.06 0.09 15.28
CA PRO A 87 -9.58 -0.51 16.51
C PRO A 87 -10.69 -0.72 17.55
N ASN A 88 -11.84 -1.30 17.15
CA ASN A 88 -12.99 -1.51 18.01
C ASN A 88 -12.71 -2.63 19.05
N PRO A 89 -12.71 -2.32 20.37
CA PRO A 89 -12.43 -3.30 21.41
C PRO A 89 -13.67 -4.05 21.91
N ALA A 90 -14.88 -3.72 21.41
CA ALA A 90 -16.10 -4.37 21.85
C ALA A 90 -16.08 -5.88 21.52
N PRO A 91 -16.34 -6.76 22.50
CA PRO A 91 -16.32 -8.20 22.30
C PRO A 91 -17.48 -8.66 21.43
N ILE A 92 -17.22 -9.71 20.65
CA ILE A 92 -18.26 -10.44 19.95
C ILE A 92 -19.04 -11.27 20.97
N THR A 93 -20.36 -11.23 20.88
CA THR A 93 -21.27 -11.92 21.80
C THR A 93 -21.88 -13.17 21.19
N GLU A 94 -22.11 -13.15 19.88
CA GLU A 94 -22.78 -14.21 19.14
C GLU A 94 -22.28 -14.26 17.68
N ILE A 95 -22.24 -15.46 17.11
CA ILE A 95 -21.85 -15.70 15.71
C ILE A 95 -22.93 -16.54 15.01
N ALA A 96 -23.27 -16.15 13.78
CA ALA A 96 -24.17 -16.90 12.92
C ALA A 96 -23.63 -16.97 11.48
N VAL A 97 -24.08 -17.98 10.74
CA VAL A 97 -23.84 -18.10 9.29
C VAL A 97 -25.20 -18.13 8.62
N LYS A 98 -25.38 -17.40 7.53
CA LYS A 98 -26.64 -17.40 6.79
C LYS A 98 -26.42 -17.34 5.28
N GLY A 99 -27.18 -18.19 4.58
CA GLY A 99 -27.37 -18.09 3.14
C GLY A 99 -28.36 -16.97 2.83
N CYS A 100 -28.02 -16.17 1.83
CA CYS A 100 -28.73 -15.00 1.39
C CYS A 100 -29.03 -15.14 -0.09
N LEU A 101 -30.31 -15.01 -0.41
CA LEU A 101 -30.77 -14.98 -1.79
C LEU A 101 -30.77 -13.53 -2.26
N PRO A 102 -30.51 -13.27 -3.56
CA PRO A 102 -30.70 -11.95 -4.15
C PRO A 102 -32.08 -11.39 -3.78
N LEU A 103 -32.16 -10.07 -3.56
CA LEU A 103 -33.41 -9.33 -3.29
C LEU A 103 -34.11 -9.65 -1.94
N THR A 104 -33.52 -10.47 -1.08
CA THR A 104 -34.06 -10.75 0.27
C THR A 104 -33.25 -10.06 1.37
N LYS A 105 -33.90 -9.73 2.51
CA LYS A 105 -33.20 -9.18 3.67
C LYS A 105 -32.19 -10.21 4.22
N CYS A 106 -30.91 -9.96 3.95
CA CYS A 106 -29.78 -10.82 4.31
C CYS A 106 -29.32 -10.56 5.75
N GLN A 107 -30.10 -11.02 6.73
CA GLN A 107 -29.77 -10.91 8.15
C GLN A 107 -30.33 -12.11 8.92
N PRO A 108 -29.61 -12.68 9.90
CA PRO A 108 -30.19 -13.70 10.80
C PRO A 108 -31.43 -13.16 11.54
N LYS A 109 -32.27 -14.07 12.04
CA LYS A 109 -33.44 -13.67 12.82
C LYS A 109 -32.99 -12.94 14.08
N THR A 110 -33.73 -11.92 14.49
CA THR A 110 -33.48 -11.13 15.70
C THR A 110 -34.79 -10.56 16.25
N SER A 111 -34.84 -10.31 17.57
CA SER A 111 -35.84 -9.50 18.25
C SER A 111 -35.23 -8.20 18.82
N PRO A 112 -36.03 -7.17 19.11
CA PRO A 112 -35.53 -5.96 19.78
C PRO A 112 -34.85 -6.24 21.12
N ALA A 113 -35.30 -7.26 21.85
CA ALA A 113 -34.67 -7.69 23.10
C ALA A 113 -33.28 -8.28 22.85
N ASP A 114 -33.13 -9.13 21.83
CA ASP A 114 -31.83 -9.69 21.46
C ASP A 114 -30.85 -8.61 20.99
N ASP A 115 -31.31 -7.67 20.17
CA ASP A 115 -30.46 -6.58 19.69
C ASP A 115 -30.03 -5.64 20.82
N ALA A 116 -30.88 -5.42 21.83
CA ALA A 116 -30.55 -4.62 23.02
C ALA A 116 -29.62 -5.34 24.00
N LEU A 117 -29.66 -6.68 24.05
CA LEU A 117 -28.82 -7.50 24.91
C LEU A 117 -27.48 -7.82 24.25
N LEU A 118 -27.53 -8.50 23.12
CA LEU A 118 -26.38 -9.08 22.42
C LEU A 118 -25.77 -8.12 21.40
N GLY A 119 -26.52 -7.12 20.95
CA GLY A 119 -26.15 -6.22 19.86
C GLY A 119 -26.81 -6.59 18.53
N LYS A 120 -26.85 -5.66 17.59
CA LYS A 120 -27.36 -5.93 16.24
C LYS A 120 -26.40 -6.81 15.45
N TRP A 121 -26.94 -7.54 14.48
CA TRP A 121 -26.11 -8.32 13.55
C TRP A 121 -25.28 -7.43 12.64
N VAL A 122 -23.99 -7.71 12.60
CA VAL A 122 -23.03 -7.21 11.61
C VAL A 122 -22.75 -8.30 10.60
N LYS A 123 -22.80 -7.95 9.31
CA LYS A 123 -22.45 -8.85 8.21
C LYS A 123 -20.97 -8.68 7.88
N VAL A 124 -20.19 -9.76 7.92
CA VAL A 124 -18.85 -9.76 7.31
C VAL A 124 -19.05 -9.68 5.80
N ASP A 125 -18.65 -8.56 5.18
CA ASP A 125 -18.97 -8.28 3.78
C ASP A 125 -18.02 -8.99 2.79
N ARG A 126 -17.73 -10.25 3.08
CA ARG A 126 -16.98 -11.20 2.25
C ARG A 126 -17.73 -12.53 2.25
N SER A 127 -17.95 -13.08 1.06
CA SER A 127 -18.77 -14.27 0.84
C SER A 127 -17.98 -15.55 1.06
N LEU A 128 -18.58 -16.50 1.80
CA LEU A 128 -18.13 -17.89 1.92
C LEU A 128 -18.54 -18.75 0.71
N SER A 129 -19.38 -18.20 -0.19
CA SER A 129 -19.87 -18.87 -1.40
C SER A 129 -18.92 -18.71 -2.59
N PRO A 130 -19.13 -19.44 -3.69
CA PRO A 130 -18.28 -19.39 -4.88
C PRO A 130 -18.11 -17.98 -5.45
N ALA A 131 -19.10 -17.10 -5.32
CA ALA A 131 -18.96 -15.73 -5.80
C ALA A 131 -17.87 -14.90 -5.08
N GLY A 132 -17.50 -15.25 -3.85
CA GLY A 132 -16.33 -14.66 -3.17
C GLY A 132 -15.02 -15.36 -3.54
N GLN A 133 -15.08 -16.66 -3.81
CA GLN A 133 -13.92 -17.50 -4.15
C GLN A 133 -13.47 -17.39 -5.61
N LEU A 134 -14.43 -17.18 -6.51
CA LEU A 134 -14.26 -17.10 -7.94
C LEU A 134 -14.09 -15.63 -8.33
N GLY A 135 -12.86 -15.24 -8.63
CA GLY A 135 -12.54 -13.92 -9.16
C GLY A 135 -13.21 -13.63 -10.50
N ALA A 136 -12.97 -12.44 -11.06
CA ALA A 136 -13.49 -12.09 -12.39
C ALA A 136 -12.95 -13.02 -13.51
N SER A 137 -11.82 -13.67 -13.27
CA SER A 137 -11.18 -14.63 -14.18
C SER A 137 -11.89 -15.98 -14.32
N ALA A 138 -12.85 -16.33 -13.44
CA ALA A 138 -13.55 -17.61 -13.48
C ALA A 138 -14.58 -17.77 -14.64
N GLY A 139 -14.62 -16.81 -15.58
CA GLY A 139 -15.50 -16.86 -16.75
C GLY A 139 -16.96 -16.54 -16.39
N GLY A 140 -17.56 -15.61 -17.15
CA GLY A 140 -18.92 -15.12 -16.89
C GLY A 140 -19.98 -16.21 -16.76
N ILE A 141 -19.82 -17.37 -17.43
CA ILE A 141 -20.81 -18.46 -17.37
C ILE A 141 -20.83 -19.15 -15.99
N LEU A 142 -19.67 -19.49 -15.40
CA LEU A 142 -19.62 -20.14 -14.08
C LEU A 142 -20.01 -19.17 -12.95
N LYS A 143 -19.58 -17.91 -13.04
CA LYS A 143 -19.99 -16.86 -12.10
C LYS A 143 -21.50 -16.60 -12.18
N ASN A 144 -22.10 -16.58 -13.36
CA ASN A 144 -23.54 -16.38 -13.53
C ASN A 144 -24.35 -17.64 -13.16
N LEU A 145 -23.80 -18.83 -13.36
CA LEU A 145 -24.46 -20.10 -13.05
C LEU A 145 -24.43 -20.44 -11.55
N PHE A 146 -23.31 -20.21 -10.85
CA PHE A 146 -23.15 -20.60 -9.44
C PHE A 146 -23.05 -19.43 -8.46
N GLY A 147 -22.72 -18.22 -8.92
CA GLY A 147 -22.62 -17.02 -8.08
C GLY A 147 -23.97 -16.34 -7.80
N SER A 148 -25.02 -16.69 -8.53
CA SER A 148 -26.35 -16.05 -8.42
C SER A 148 -27.36 -16.81 -7.54
N ILE A 149 -27.07 -18.06 -7.16
CA ILE A 149 -28.09 -18.97 -6.58
C ILE A 149 -28.15 -18.91 -5.04
N GLU A 150 -27.05 -18.67 -4.32
CA GLU A 150 -27.05 -18.45 -2.86
C GLU A 150 -25.69 -17.86 -2.37
N GLN A 151 -25.71 -16.66 -1.80
CA GLN A 151 -24.54 -16.05 -1.17
C GLN A 151 -24.50 -16.39 0.32
N ARG A 152 -23.39 -16.93 0.83
CA ARG A 152 -23.28 -17.26 2.25
C ARG A 152 -22.36 -16.30 2.95
N TYR A 153 -22.81 -15.75 4.08
CA TYR A 153 -22.04 -14.80 4.86
C TYR A 153 -21.93 -15.22 6.32
N LEU A 154 -20.85 -14.78 6.95
CA LEU A 154 -20.67 -14.78 8.39
C LEU A 154 -21.32 -13.52 8.97
N PHE A 155 -21.96 -13.68 10.12
CA PHE A 155 -22.55 -12.60 10.89
C PHE A 155 -22.06 -12.71 12.33
N TYR A 156 -21.84 -11.58 12.97
CA TYR A 156 -21.55 -11.53 14.39
C TYR A 156 -22.32 -10.39 15.07
N ARG A 157 -22.42 -10.43 16.39
CA ARG A 157 -22.95 -9.34 17.22
C ARG A 157 -21.87 -8.83 18.14
N LYS A 158 -21.93 -7.55 18.50
CA LYS A 158 -21.02 -6.92 19.47
C LYS A 158 -21.82 -6.22 20.55
N SER A 159 -21.35 -6.30 21.79
CA SER A 159 -21.92 -5.59 22.94
C SER A 159 -20.83 -5.17 23.91
N ARG A 160 -20.99 -3.99 24.52
CA ARG A 160 -20.12 -3.51 25.62
C ARG A 160 -20.64 -3.88 27.00
N ARG A 161 -21.80 -4.52 27.05
CA ARG A 161 -22.45 -4.91 28.30
C ARG A 161 -21.57 -5.88 29.09
N ARG A 162 -21.50 -5.67 30.40
CA ARG A 162 -20.71 -6.50 31.32
C ARG A 162 -21.45 -7.75 31.81
N ASP A 163 -22.76 -7.80 31.58
CA ASP A 163 -23.65 -8.91 31.93
C ASP A 163 -23.92 -9.86 30.76
N VAL A 164 -23.18 -9.73 29.66
CA VAL A 164 -23.36 -10.51 28.42
C VAL A 164 -22.13 -11.35 28.13
N GLN A 165 -22.33 -12.57 27.64
CA GLN A 165 -21.22 -13.45 27.27
C GLN A 165 -20.35 -12.86 26.15
N SER A 166 -19.07 -13.21 26.16
CA SER A 166 -18.13 -12.87 25.11
C SER A 166 -17.58 -14.15 24.47
N VAL A 167 -17.47 -14.15 23.14
CA VAL A 167 -16.81 -15.22 22.39
C VAL A 167 -15.31 -15.16 22.66
N VAL A 168 -14.75 -16.27 23.14
CA VAL A 168 -13.33 -16.41 23.47
C VAL A 168 -12.62 -17.43 22.59
N GLU A 169 -13.31 -18.40 21.99
CA GLU A 169 -12.67 -19.41 21.14
C GLU A 169 -13.50 -19.74 19.92
N LEU A 170 -12.81 -20.17 18.85
CA LEU A 170 -13.40 -20.64 17.60
C LEU A 170 -12.79 -22.00 17.25
N ARG A 171 -13.63 -22.93 16.80
CA ARG A 171 -13.19 -24.21 16.27
C ARG A 171 -13.95 -24.58 15.01
N LEU A 172 -13.21 -24.87 13.95
CA LEU A 172 -13.77 -25.44 12.73
C LEU A 172 -13.78 -26.96 12.86
N VAL A 173 -14.94 -27.58 12.68
CA VAL A 173 -15.12 -29.03 12.83
C VAL A 173 -15.75 -29.57 11.55
N GLU A 174 -15.02 -30.45 10.86
CA GLU A 174 -15.51 -31.11 9.67
C GLU A 174 -16.44 -32.28 10.03
N GLU A 175 -17.40 -32.57 9.17
CA GLU A 175 -18.36 -33.67 9.33
C GLU A 175 -17.61 -35.02 9.51
N GLY A 176 -17.84 -35.65 10.66
CA GLY A 176 -17.14 -36.88 11.08
C GLY A 176 -16.01 -36.65 12.10
N GLN A 177 -15.60 -35.42 12.35
CA GLN A 177 -14.68 -35.09 13.45
C GLN A 177 -15.45 -34.88 14.77
N THR A 178 -14.78 -35.16 15.89
CA THR A 178 -15.35 -34.97 17.23
C THR A 178 -15.46 -33.47 17.56
N PRO A 179 -16.68 -32.95 17.82
CA PRO A 179 -16.85 -31.56 18.22
C PRO A 179 -16.45 -31.32 19.69
N PRO A 180 -16.22 -30.06 20.09
CA PRO A 180 -16.15 -29.68 21.50
C PRO A 180 -17.40 -30.11 22.26
N ARG A 181 -17.25 -30.53 23.53
CA ARG A 181 -18.38 -30.90 24.39
C ARG A 181 -19.18 -29.65 24.78
N GLY A 182 -20.51 -29.77 24.81
CA GLY A 182 -21.44 -28.64 24.95
C GLY A 182 -21.55 -28.05 26.37
N ASP A 183 -20.90 -28.66 27.36
CA ASP A 183 -21.18 -28.43 28.78
C ASP A 183 -20.44 -27.20 29.35
N ASP A 184 -19.66 -26.51 28.50
CA ASP A 184 -18.71 -25.46 28.90
C ASP A 184 -18.77 -24.20 27.99
N GLY A 185 -20.00 -23.75 27.70
CA GLY A 185 -20.23 -22.54 26.90
C GLY A 185 -19.95 -22.70 25.40
N TRP A 186 -19.87 -23.93 24.89
CA TRP A 186 -19.67 -24.21 23.47
C TRP A 186 -20.99 -24.17 22.69
N HIS A 187 -21.01 -23.34 21.65
CA HIS A 187 -22.14 -23.18 20.75
C HIS A 187 -21.79 -23.66 19.34
N ARG A 188 -22.66 -24.48 18.75
CA ARG A 188 -22.57 -24.88 17.34
C ARG A 188 -23.33 -23.88 16.48
N VAL A 189 -22.67 -23.28 15.49
CA VAL A 189 -23.36 -22.47 14.47
C VAL A 189 -24.23 -23.39 13.60
N LYS A 190 -25.54 -23.09 13.58
CA LYS A 190 -26.58 -23.91 12.95
C LYS A 190 -26.27 -24.22 11.48
N ASN A 191 -25.94 -23.19 10.70
CA ASN A 191 -25.69 -23.34 9.28
C ASN A 191 -24.22 -23.71 9.03
N ASN A 192 -24.00 -24.57 8.03
CA ASN A 192 -22.68 -24.98 7.61
C ASN A 192 -21.91 -23.80 6.97
N LEU A 193 -20.60 -23.72 7.17
CA LEU A 193 -19.76 -22.71 6.50
C LEU A 193 -19.69 -22.97 4.99
N ARG A 194 -19.66 -24.23 4.57
CA ARG A 194 -19.63 -24.65 3.16
C ARG A 194 -21.06 -24.83 2.63
N SER A 195 -21.41 -24.09 1.58
CA SER A 195 -22.70 -24.27 0.89
C SER A 195 -22.78 -25.62 0.21
N LYS A 196 -24.01 -26.07 -0.11
CA LYS A 196 -24.19 -27.30 -0.89
C LYS A 196 -23.41 -27.23 -2.21
N VAL A 197 -23.42 -26.05 -2.84
CA VAL A 197 -22.66 -25.77 -4.07
C VAL A 197 -21.15 -25.87 -3.81
N VAL A 198 -20.62 -25.24 -2.75
CA VAL A 198 -19.18 -25.34 -2.42
C VAL A 198 -18.77 -26.80 -2.19
N ARG A 199 -19.56 -27.57 -1.44
CA ARG A 199 -19.29 -29.00 -1.20
C ARG A 199 -19.30 -29.83 -2.49
N MET A 200 -20.30 -29.60 -3.35
CA MET A 200 -20.42 -30.29 -4.63
C MET A 200 -19.23 -29.99 -5.55
N MET A 201 -18.80 -28.73 -5.61
CA MET A 201 -17.69 -28.30 -6.47
C MET A 201 -16.33 -28.77 -5.93
N SER A 202 -16.11 -28.66 -4.62
CA SER A 202 -14.81 -28.97 -4.00
C SER A 202 -14.64 -30.44 -3.61
N GLY A 203 -15.72 -31.23 -3.58
CA GLY A 203 -15.73 -32.57 -2.98
C GLY A 203 -15.56 -32.58 -1.46
N GLN A 204 -15.48 -31.42 -0.80
CA GLN A 204 -15.24 -31.32 0.64
C GLN A 204 -16.51 -31.63 1.46
N LYS A 205 -16.31 -32.21 2.65
CA LYS A 205 -17.39 -32.51 3.61
C LYS A 205 -17.98 -31.22 4.20
N GLY A 206 -19.11 -31.33 4.91
CA GLY A 206 -19.65 -30.19 5.64
C GLY A 206 -18.67 -29.69 6.70
N LEU A 207 -18.56 -28.36 6.88
CA LEU A 207 -17.75 -27.73 7.93
C LEU A 207 -18.60 -26.85 8.83
N HIS A 208 -18.61 -27.12 10.13
CA HIS A 208 -19.32 -26.30 11.13
C HIS A 208 -18.36 -25.44 11.93
N LEU A 209 -18.76 -24.20 12.20
CA LEU A 209 -18.12 -23.34 13.19
C LEU A 209 -18.72 -23.64 14.56
N TYR A 210 -17.85 -23.90 15.53
CA TYR A 210 -18.15 -23.90 16.95
C TYR A 210 -17.46 -22.70 17.58
N TYR A 211 -18.12 -22.06 18.53
CA TYR A 211 -17.50 -20.99 19.31
C TYR A 211 -17.80 -21.16 20.80
N ARG A 212 -16.83 -20.85 21.66
CA ARG A 212 -17.01 -20.84 23.11
C ARG A 212 -17.34 -19.42 23.55
N ALA A 213 -18.45 -19.23 24.25
CA ALA A 213 -18.85 -17.95 24.80
C ALA A 213 -19.06 -18.07 26.31
N ILE A 214 -18.39 -17.20 27.07
CA ILE A 214 -18.38 -17.24 28.54
C ILE A 214 -18.72 -15.87 29.12
N LEU A 215 -19.30 -15.86 30.32
CA LEU A 215 -19.61 -14.62 31.02
C LEU A 215 -18.32 -13.93 31.51
N PRO A 216 -18.30 -12.58 31.63
CA PRO A 216 -17.13 -11.87 32.12
C PRO A 216 -16.63 -12.36 33.49
N ALA A 217 -17.52 -12.78 34.39
CA ALA A 217 -17.15 -13.36 35.68
C ALA A 217 -16.38 -14.70 35.53
N GLN A 218 -16.89 -15.61 34.71
CA GLN A 218 -16.22 -16.89 34.41
C GLN A 218 -14.84 -16.65 33.78
N ARG A 219 -14.74 -15.70 32.85
CA ARG A 219 -13.47 -15.33 32.21
C ARG A 219 -12.43 -14.84 33.21
N VAL A 220 -12.81 -14.05 34.21
CA VAL A 220 -11.88 -13.59 35.25
C VAL A 220 -11.41 -14.76 36.10
N GLN A 221 -12.32 -15.65 36.48
CA GLN A 221 -11.98 -16.86 37.24
C GLN A 221 -11.03 -17.77 36.46
N GLU A 222 -11.35 -18.14 35.22
CA GLU A 222 -10.49 -19.02 34.40
C GLU A 222 -9.12 -18.40 34.11
N LYS A 223 -9.02 -17.06 34.01
CA LYS A 223 -7.73 -16.37 33.91
C LYS A 223 -6.91 -16.46 35.18
N LEU A 224 -7.53 -16.33 36.35
CA LEU A 224 -6.84 -16.48 37.63
C LEU A 224 -6.33 -17.91 37.84
N GLU A 225 -7.06 -18.90 37.33
CA GLU A 225 -6.69 -20.32 37.36
C GLU A 225 -5.64 -20.68 36.28
N SER A 226 -5.45 -19.82 35.27
CA SER A 226 -4.49 -20.03 34.18
C SER A 226 -3.10 -19.50 34.54
N TRP A 227 -2.16 -20.43 34.73
CA TRP A 227 -0.77 -20.12 35.11
C TRP A 227 0.13 -19.74 33.93
N SER A 228 -0.36 -19.84 32.69
CA SER A 228 0.42 -19.52 31.48
C SER A 228 -0.04 -18.23 30.81
N ARG A 229 0.90 -17.49 30.24
CA ARG A 229 0.60 -16.28 29.45
C ARG A 229 -0.28 -16.61 28.23
N ASP A 230 -0.04 -17.74 27.58
CA ASP A 230 -0.78 -18.16 26.40
C ASP A 230 -2.22 -18.59 26.74
N GLY A 231 -2.40 -19.29 27.87
CA GLY A 231 -3.73 -19.60 28.40
C GLY A 231 -4.52 -18.34 28.75
N ASN A 232 -3.87 -17.33 29.34
CA ASN A 232 -4.48 -16.04 29.63
C ASN A 232 -4.90 -15.26 28.37
N ILE A 233 -4.11 -15.33 27.29
CA ILE A 233 -4.44 -14.71 25.99
C ILE A 233 -5.57 -15.46 25.29
N ALA A 234 -5.64 -16.79 25.40
CA ALA A 234 -6.72 -17.58 24.85
C ALA A 234 -8.10 -17.14 25.39
N MET A 235 -8.14 -16.66 26.64
CA MET A 235 -9.34 -16.16 27.31
C MET A 235 -9.68 -14.69 27.03
N ASP A 236 -8.85 -13.94 26.29
CA ASP A 236 -9.22 -12.59 25.83
C ASP A 236 -10.37 -12.70 24.82
N ALA A 237 -11.39 -11.83 24.91
CA ALA A 237 -12.50 -11.90 23.97
C ALA A 237 -12.06 -11.62 22.52
N ILE A 238 -12.71 -12.29 21.58
CA ILE A 238 -12.60 -11.98 20.17
C ILE A 238 -13.43 -10.73 19.90
N THR A 239 -12.83 -9.74 19.23
CA THR A 239 -13.46 -8.45 18.94
C THR A 239 -13.76 -8.26 17.46
N GLU A 240 -13.22 -9.10 16.57
CA GLU A 240 -13.45 -9.00 15.14
C GLU A 240 -13.32 -10.36 14.45
N LEU A 241 -14.13 -10.58 13.41
CA LEU A 241 -14.02 -11.73 12.50
C LEU A 241 -13.87 -11.25 11.07
N ASP A 242 -13.05 -11.96 10.31
CA ASP A 242 -12.82 -11.61 8.93
C ASP A 242 -12.43 -12.82 8.05
N LEU A 243 -12.51 -12.66 6.73
CA LEU A 243 -12.14 -13.70 5.76
C LEU A 243 -10.97 -13.27 4.90
N VAL A 244 -9.98 -14.14 4.75
CA VAL A 244 -8.88 -13.94 3.79
C VAL A 244 -9.04 -14.91 2.63
N TYR A 245 -8.97 -14.39 1.41
CA TYR A 245 -8.99 -15.18 0.20
C TYR A 245 -7.57 -15.49 -0.27
N GLY A 246 -7.39 -16.65 -0.89
CA GLY A 246 -6.09 -17.20 -1.21
C GLY A 246 -5.35 -17.72 0.03
N ASP A 247 -4.10 -18.12 -0.17
CA ASP A 247 -3.12 -18.44 0.87
C ASP A 247 -2.39 -17.18 1.38
N ASN A 248 -3.07 -16.04 1.36
CA ASN A 248 -2.53 -14.76 1.80
C ASN A 248 -2.49 -14.67 3.34
N PRO A 249 -1.54 -13.91 3.92
CA PRO A 249 -1.46 -13.75 5.36
C PRO A 249 -2.67 -12.96 5.90
N PRO A 250 -3.10 -13.23 7.16
CA PRO A 250 -4.07 -12.40 7.84
C PRO A 250 -3.62 -10.94 7.94
N TRP A 251 -4.60 -10.04 8.09
CA TRP A 251 -4.36 -8.64 8.41
C TRP A 251 -3.55 -8.49 9.70
N PRO A 252 -2.75 -7.41 9.87
CA PRO A 252 -2.05 -7.14 11.11
C PRO A 252 -2.96 -7.23 12.34
N GLY A 253 -2.57 -8.08 13.30
CA GLY A 253 -3.33 -8.36 14.51
C GLY A 253 -4.39 -9.46 14.39
N PHE A 254 -4.69 -9.96 13.20
CA PHE A 254 -5.55 -11.11 13.01
C PHE A 254 -4.77 -12.42 13.06
N ALA A 255 -5.39 -13.44 13.62
CA ALA A 255 -4.92 -14.83 13.59
C ALA A 255 -5.88 -15.68 12.74
N ALA A 256 -5.38 -16.77 12.17
CA ALA A 256 -6.22 -17.73 11.46
C ALA A 256 -6.96 -18.65 12.45
N ALA A 257 -8.29 -18.73 12.33
CA ALA A 257 -9.09 -19.75 13.00
C ALA A 257 -9.08 -21.09 12.25
N GLY A 258 -8.83 -21.04 10.93
CA GLY A 258 -8.67 -22.23 10.09
C GLY A 258 -9.19 -22.03 8.67
N ILE A 259 -8.91 -23.02 7.82
CA ILE A 259 -9.32 -23.02 6.42
C ILE A 259 -10.79 -23.43 6.32
N VAL A 260 -11.61 -22.55 5.73
CA VAL A 260 -13.02 -22.82 5.47
C VAL A 260 -13.20 -23.59 4.18
N SER A 261 -12.44 -23.26 3.14
CA SER A 261 -12.47 -23.92 1.83
C SER A 261 -11.07 -23.93 1.25
N ASP A 262 -10.64 -25.04 0.67
CA ASP A 262 -9.37 -25.09 -0.06
C ASP A 262 -9.48 -24.46 -1.44
N SER A 263 -8.34 -24.12 -2.02
CA SER A 263 -8.29 -23.64 -3.40
C SER A 263 -8.57 -24.80 -4.37
N HIS A 264 -9.21 -24.47 -5.49
CA HIS A 264 -9.46 -25.42 -6.56
C HIS A 264 -9.04 -24.82 -7.91
N PRO A 265 -7.77 -25.00 -8.31
CA PRO A 265 -7.20 -24.33 -9.49
C PRO A 265 -7.97 -24.58 -10.79
N ALA A 266 -8.45 -25.82 -11.01
CA ALA A 266 -9.24 -26.16 -12.20
C ALA A 266 -10.57 -25.40 -12.31
N MET A 267 -11.05 -24.80 -11.22
CA MET A 267 -12.25 -23.96 -11.19
C MET A 267 -11.93 -22.49 -10.91
N ALA A 268 -10.65 -22.10 -10.87
CA ALA A 268 -10.21 -20.76 -10.46
C ALA A 268 -10.77 -20.32 -9.08
N SER A 269 -11.00 -21.27 -8.17
CA SER A 269 -11.49 -21.00 -6.82
C SER A 269 -10.34 -20.75 -5.85
N ALA A 270 -10.37 -19.61 -5.16
CA ALA A 270 -9.42 -19.26 -4.12
C ALA A 270 -9.74 -19.97 -2.80
N ARG A 271 -8.69 -20.28 -2.02
CA ARG A 271 -8.82 -20.69 -0.62
C ARG A 271 -9.58 -19.61 0.17
N VAL A 272 -10.35 -20.02 1.16
CA VAL A 272 -10.98 -19.11 2.13
C VAL A 272 -10.51 -19.49 3.52
N THR A 273 -9.95 -18.53 4.24
CA THR A 273 -9.49 -18.70 5.63
C THR A 273 -10.32 -17.81 6.54
N LEU A 274 -10.90 -18.39 7.60
CA LEU A 274 -11.51 -17.62 8.67
C LEU A 274 -10.41 -17.06 9.56
N THR A 275 -10.47 -15.76 9.84
CA THR A 275 -9.53 -15.05 10.69
C THR A 275 -10.27 -14.29 11.77
N TYR A 276 -9.59 -14.04 12.88
CA TYR A 276 -10.16 -13.34 14.03
C TYR A 276 -9.11 -12.44 14.69
N ARG A 277 -9.58 -11.43 15.40
CA ARG A 277 -8.72 -10.55 16.20
C ARG A 277 -9.28 -10.43 17.62
N ARG A 278 -8.39 -10.47 18.60
CA ARG A 278 -8.72 -10.27 20.03
C ARG A 278 -8.46 -8.85 20.50
N LYS A 279 -7.38 -8.24 19.99
CA LYS A 279 -6.96 -6.90 20.38
C LYS A 279 -6.79 -6.03 19.14
N PRO A 280 -7.44 -4.86 19.10
CA PRO A 280 -7.12 -3.83 18.14
C PRO A 280 -5.62 -3.58 18.00
N THR A 281 -5.07 -3.70 16.79
CA THR A 281 -3.69 -3.30 16.52
C THR A 281 -3.70 -1.82 16.13
N ARG A 282 -3.14 -0.98 16.99
CA ARG A 282 -2.99 0.45 16.71
C ARG A 282 -1.79 0.67 15.80
N LYS A 283 -1.90 1.62 14.86
CA LYS A 283 -0.75 2.12 14.12
C LYS A 283 0.29 2.63 15.14
N PRO A 284 1.53 2.11 15.16
CA PRO A 284 2.55 2.62 16.06
C PRO A 284 2.85 4.08 15.73
N THR A 285 3.31 4.84 16.72
CA THR A 285 3.75 6.21 16.48
C THR A 285 4.93 6.18 15.52
N LEU A 286 4.78 6.85 14.38
CA LEU A 286 5.87 6.97 13.41
C LEU A 286 6.94 7.89 13.98
N THR A 287 8.18 7.44 13.97
CA THR A 287 9.34 8.31 14.17
C THR A 287 9.52 9.18 12.95
N ARG A 288 10.17 10.34 13.06
CA ARG A 288 10.52 11.10 11.85
C ARG A 288 11.60 10.34 11.07
N LEU A 289 11.55 10.40 9.74
CA LEU A 289 12.61 9.84 8.91
C LEU A 289 13.86 10.68 9.12
N ARG A 290 14.99 10.02 9.37
CA ARG A 290 16.25 10.68 9.67
C ARG A 290 17.39 10.00 8.93
N PHE A 291 18.36 10.80 8.52
CA PHE A 291 19.66 10.29 8.10
C PHE A 291 20.33 9.53 9.24
N LYS A 292 21.16 8.56 8.88
CA LYS A 292 22.10 7.94 9.81
C LYS A 292 23.18 8.95 10.21
N PRO A 293 23.88 8.74 11.34
CA PRO A 293 24.98 9.60 11.76
C PRO A 293 26.11 9.76 10.73
N ASP A 294 26.27 8.78 9.83
CA ASP A 294 27.24 8.80 8.73
C ASP A 294 26.78 9.62 7.51
N GLY A 295 25.64 10.29 7.60
CA GLY A 295 25.08 11.09 6.52
C GLY A 295 24.39 10.30 5.41
N THR A 296 24.11 9.00 5.64
CA THR A 296 23.42 8.15 4.66
C THR A 296 21.94 7.94 4.96
N PHE A 297 21.15 7.76 3.91
CA PHE A 297 19.76 7.30 3.98
C PHE A 297 19.46 6.37 2.80
N LYS A 298 19.07 5.13 3.10
CA LYS A 298 18.87 4.07 2.09
C LYS A 298 17.40 3.83 1.79
N ILE A 299 17.03 3.91 0.52
CA ILE A 299 15.71 3.63 -0.01
C ILE A 299 15.77 2.39 -0.91
N LEU A 300 14.91 1.40 -0.66
CA LEU A 300 14.65 0.30 -1.59
C LEU A 300 13.35 0.58 -2.35
N GLN A 301 13.42 0.65 -3.68
CA GLN A 301 12.26 0.77 -4.54
C GLN A 301 11.71 -0.61 -4.88
N LEU A 302 10.42 -0.82 -4.63
CA LEU A 302 9.67 -1.98 -5.12
C LEU A 302 8.54 -1.51 -6.02
N ALA A 303 8.56 -1.91 -7.28
CA ALA A 303 7.59 -1.47 -8.28
C ALA A 303 6.95 -2.68 -8.96
N ASP A 304 5.70 -2.55 -9.39
CA ASP A 304 5.08 -3.50 -10.31
C ASP A 304 5.10 -4.93 -9.73
N LEU A 305 4.71 -5.07 -8.45
CA LEU A 305 4.63 -6.38 -7.80
C LEU A 305 3.51 -7.25 -8.35
N HIS A 306 2.45 -6.66 -8.90
CA HIS A 306 1.38 -7.34 -9.63
C HIS A 306 0.82 -8.55 -8.87
N PHE A 307 0.60 -8.42 -7.56
CA PHE A 307 0.08 -9.54 -6.77
C PHE A 307 -1.41 -9.79 -7.05
N SER A 308 -1.76 -11.07 -7.09
CA SER A 308 -3.12 -11.59 -7.24
C SER A 308 -3.60 -12.24 -5.95
N VAL A 309 -4.91 -12.46 -5.83
CA VAL A 309 -5.48 -13.17 -4.67
C VAL A 309 -4.94 -14.60 -4.59
N SER A 310 -5.01 -15.34 -5.70
CA SER A 310 -4.50 -16.71 -5.82
C SER A 310 -3.10 -16.72 -6.44
N PRO A 311 -2.25 -17.73 -6.15
CA PRO A 311 -1.04 -17.96 -6.92
C PRO A 311 -1.36 -18.19 -8.41
N GLU A 312 -0.59 -17.56 -9.29
CA GLU A 312 -0.70 -17.71 -10.75
C GLU A 312 0.65 -18.20 -11.32
N PRO A 313 0.67 -18.80 -12.52
CA PRO A 313 1.92 -19.04 -13.23
C PRO A 313 2.70 -17.73 -13.43
N CYS A 314 4.02 -17.79 -13.32
CA CYS A 314 4.87 -16.64 -13.62
C CYS A 314 4.78 -16.21 -15.09
N ARG A 315 4.92 -14.92 -15.35
CA ARG A 315 4.98 -14.34 -16.69
C ARG A 315 6.44 -14.12 -17.12
N ASP A 316 6.71 -14.41 -18.40
CA ASP A 316 7.93 -14.05 -19.12
C ASP A 316 9.23 -14.26 -18.32
N TYR A 317 9.41 -15.45 -17.76
CA TYR A 317 10.55 -15.81 -16.93
C TYR A 317 11.43 -16.86 -17.64
N ASP A 318 12.69 -17.01 -17.19
CA ASP A 318 13.53 -18.10 -17.66
C ASP A 318 13.09 -19.43 -17.03
N ALA A 319 12.41 -20.26 -17.83
CA ALA A 319 11.95 -21.59 -17.42
C ALA A 319 13.11 -22.56 -17.14
N LYS A 320 14.33 -22.25 -17.59
CA LYS A 320 15.53 -23.07 -17.33
C LYS A 320 16.22 -22.74 -16.01
N ASP A 321 15.82 -21.65 -15.35
CA ASP A 321 16.38 -21.28 -14.06
C ASP A 321 16.11 -22.39 -13.03
N PRO A 322 17.15 -22.89 -12.34
CA PRO A 322 17.05 -24.06 -11.48
C PRO A 322 16.12 -23.84 -10.28
N ARG A 323 15.77 -22.59 -9.93
CA ARG A 323 14.82 -22.29 -8.85
C ARG A 323 13.39 -22.76 -9.16
N TRP A 324 13.03 -22.87 -10.44
CA TRP A 324 11.68 -23.22 -10.89
C TRP A 324 11.62 -24.33 -11.93
N PHE A 325 12.74 -24.74 -12.54
CA PHE A 325 12.78 -25.78 -13.58
C PHE A 325 12.02 -27.08 -13.22
N SER A 326 12.18 -27.58 -11.99
CA SER A 326 11.60 -28.86 -11.56
C SER A 326 10.16 -28.79 -11.04
N ARG A 327 9.74 -27.63 -10.52
CA ARG A 327 8.44 -27.46 -9.82
C ARG A 327 7.49 -26.44 -10.46
N GLY A 328 7.94 -25.75 -11.51
CA GLY A 328 7.28 -24.58 -12.06
C GLY A 328 7.43 -23.33 -11.19
N CYS A 329 7.18 -22.18 -11.80
CA CYS A 329 7.23 -20.87 -11.14
C CYS A 329 5.82 -20.41 -10.76
N LEU A 330 5.64 -20.04 -9.50
CA LEU A 330 4.40 -19.47 -8.95
C LEU A 330 4.63 -18.01 -8.62
N SER A 331 4.00 -17.13 -9.38
CA SER A 331 4.27 -15.69 -9.42
C SER A 331 4.25 -15.05 -8.03
N LYS A 332 3.25 -15.38 -7.22
CA LYS A 332 3.12 -14.87 -5.86
C LYS A 332 4.25 -15.32 -4.93
N ASN A 333 4.44 -16.63 -4.79
CA ASN A 333 5.39 -17.21 -3.84
C ASN A 333 6.83 -16.86 -4.21
N ASP A 334 7.16 -16.93 -5.50
CA ASP A 334 8.50 -16.67 -5.99
C ASP A 334 8.82 -15.17 -5.95
N THR A 335 7.86 -14.28 -6.27
CA THR A 335 8.05 -12.83 -6.09
C THR A 335 8.24 -12.46 -4.62
N LEU A 336 7.44 -13.01 -3.70
CA LEU A 336 7.64 -12.78 -2.26
C LEU A 336 9.00 -13.27 -1.78
N SER A 337 9.50 -14.37 -2.32
CA SER A 337 10.82 -14.89 -1.99
C SER A 337 11.92 -13.91 -2.42
N LEU A 338 11.80 -13.31 -3.61
CA LEU A 338 12.71 -12.25 -4.07
C LEU A 338 12.64 -11.01 -3.17
N VAL A 339 11.43 -10.53 -2.86
CA VAL A 339 11.22 -9.36 -2.00
C VAL A 339 11.81 -9.58 -0.61
N ASN A 340 11.54 -10.73 0.01
CA ASN A 340 12.11 -11.06 1.32
C ASN A 340 13.65 -11.05 1.29
N ASN A 341 14.26 -11.68 0.28
CA ASN A 341 15.70 -11.70 0.13
C ASN A 341 16.27 -10.28 0.01
N TRP A 342 15.69 -9.43 -0.85
CA TRP A 342 16.16 -8.05 -1.00
C TRP A 342 15.99 -7.22 0.28
N LEU A 343 14.91 -7.41 1.03
CA LEU A 343 14.73 -6.74 2.32
C LEU A 343 15.79 -7.17 3.35
N ASP A 344 16.10 -8.47 3.41
CA ASP A 344 17.07 -9.03 4.35
C ASP A 344 18.52 -8.62 4.01
N THR A 345 18.86 -8.58 2.72
CA THR A 345 20.17 -8.14 2.24
C THR A 345 20.34 -6.62 2.37
N GLU A 346 19.35 -5.81 2.01
CA GLU A 346 19.51 -4.35 1.96
C GLU A 346 19.32 -3.64 3.29
N LYS A 347 18.40 -4.13 4.13
CA LYS A 347 18.00 -3.47 5.39
C LYS A 347 17.77 -1.96 5.19
N PRO A 348 16.82 -1.58 4.30
CA PRO A 348 16.61 -0.19 3.94
C PRO A 348 16.06 0.64 5.11
N ASP A 349 16.35 1.94 5.09
CA ASP A 349 15.78 2.91 6.03
C ASP A 349 14.33 3.25 5.65
N LEU A 350 13.99 3.11 4.37
CA LEU A 350 12.64 3.25 3.83
C LEU A 350 12.44 2.33 2.61
N VAL A 351 11.29 1.69 2.51
CA VAL A 351 10.83 1.07 1.25
C VAL A 351 9.87 2.02 0.55
N VAL A 352 10.09 2.30 -0.73
CA VAL A 352 9.16 3.08 -1.54
C VAL A 352 8.51 2.15 -2.57
N LEU A 353 7.19 1.98 -2.44
CA LEU A 353 6.39 1.19 -3.37
C LEU A 353 5.82 2.10 -4.46
N THR A 354 6.33 1.96 -5.68
CA THR A 354 6.04 2.91 -6.77
C THR A 354 4.91 2.48 -7.69
N GLY A 355 3.82 1.96 -7.11
CA GLY A 355 2.59 1.56 -7.82
C GLY A 355 2.59 0.14 -8.37
N ASP A 356 1.40 -0.31 -8.78
CA ASP A 356 1.08 -1.63 -9.32
C ASP A 356 1.51 -2.77 -8.40
N GLN A 357 1.16 -2.63 -7.12
CA GLN A 357 1.34 -3.69 -6.13
C GLN A 357 0.27 -4.77 -6.30
N LEU A 358 -0.93 -4.38 -6.75
CA LEU A 358 -1.99 -5.28 -7.17
C LEU A 358 -1.93 -5.47 -8.69
N ASN A 359 -2.20 -6.69 -9.16
CA ASN A 359 -2.17 -7.05 -10.58
C ASN A 359 -3.28 -6.37 -11.42
N GLY A 360 -4.36 -5.91 -10.77
CA GLY A 360 -5.55 -5.50 -11.49
C GLY A 360 -6.13 -6.67 -12.28
N GLN A 361 -6.58 -6.40 -13.52
CA GLN A 361 -6.91 -7.43 -14.53
C GLN A 361 -7.88 -8.53 -14.07
N GLY A 362 -8.68 -8.28 -13.04
CA GLY A 362 -9.63 -9.24 -12.48
C GLY A 362 -9.03 -10.32 -11.59
N THR A 363 -7.72 -10.31 -11.31
CA THR A 363 -6.98 -11.31 -10.51
C THR A 363 -6.64 -10.82 -9.09
N SER A 364 -6.73 -9.51 -8.86
CA SER A 364 -6.69 -8.87 -7.53
C SER A 364 -8.08 -8.42 -7.05
N TRP A 365 -9.12 -9.22 -7.31
CA TRP A 365 -10.53 -8.87 -7.08
C TRP A 365 -10.92 -8.67 -5.61
N ASP A 366 -10.10 -9.17 -4.67
CA ASP A 366 -10.19 -8.83 -3.26
C ASP A 366 -8.91 -8.08 -2.85
N PRO A 367 -8.89 -6.74 -2.97
CA PRO A 367 -7.77 -5.91 -2.57
C PRO A 367 -7.38 -6.13 -1.11
N TYR A 368 -8.31 -6.47 -0.23
CA TYR A 368 -8.01 -6.69 1.17
C TYR A 368 -6.99 -7.80 1.39
N SER A 369 -7.16 -8.95 0.72
CA SER A 369 -6.23 -10.07 0.82
C SER A 369 -4.88 -9.80 0.15
N VAL A 370 -4.83 -8.91 -0.85
CA VAL A 370 -3.57 -8.56 -1.53
C VAL A 370 -2.80 -7.48 -0.76
N LEU A 371 -3.48 -6.53 -0.14
CA LEU A 371 -2.85 -5.52 0.71
C LEU A 371 -2.14 -6.14 1.90
N SER A 372 -2.74 -7.15 2.57
CA SER A 372 -2.07 -7.86 3.67
C SER A 372 -0.84 -8.63 3.19
N LEU A 373 -0.85 -9.15 1.95
CA LEU A 373 0.23 -9.93 1.37
C LEU A 373 1.55 -9.15 1.24
N TRP A 374 1.54 -8.00 0.56
CA TRP A 374 2.77 -7.25 0.29
C TRP A 374 3.22 -6.39 1.48
N THR A 375 2.31 -6.04 2.39
CA THR A 375 2.64 -5.29 3.61
C THR A 375 3.23 -6.18 4.72
N ALA A 376 2.83 -7.46 4.78
CA ALA A 376 3.32 -8.40 5.78
C ALA A 376 4.84 -8.44 5.97
N PRO A 377 5.68 -8.59 4.92
CA PRO A 377 7.13 -8.65 5.09
C PRO A 377 7.74 -7.34 5.62
N LEU A 378 7.11 -6.19 5.33
CA LEU A 378 7.53 -4.86 5.82
C LEU A 378 7.16 -4.68 7.29
N ILE A 379 5.92 -5.02 7.64
CA ILE A 379 5.39 -4.90 9.00
C ILE A 379 6.12 -5.83 9.96
N GLN A 380 6.38 -7.07 9.56
CA GLN A 380 7.11 -8.04 10.37
C GLN A 380 8.52 -7.56 10.72
N ARG A 381 9.20 -6.91 9.75
CA ARG A 381 10.54 -6.35 9.92
C ARG A 381 10.55 -4.94 10.52
N LYS A 382 9.39 -4.34 10.74
CA LYS A 382 9.23 -2.96 11.21
C LYS A 382 9.90 -1.93 10.29
N ILE A 383 9.93 -2.21 8.99
CA ILE A 383 10.55 -1.34 7.99
C ILE A 383 9.56 -0.23 7.64
N PRO A 384 9.94 1.06 7.78
CA PRO A 384 9.17 2.18 7.24
C PRO A 384 8.90 2.00 5.75
N TYR A 385 7.69 2.31 5.31
CA TYR A 385 7.39 2.31 3.89
C TYR A 385 6.45 3.43 3.46
N ALA A 386 6.54 3.83 2.20
CA ALA A 386 5.69 4.83 1.57
C ALA A 386 5.23 4.33 0.19
N VAL A 387 4.01 4.69 -0.20
CA VAL A 387 3.33 4.14 -1.38
C VAL A 387 2.80 5.26 -2.27
N ILE A 388 3.05 5.16 -3.58
CA ILE A 388 2.17 5.71 -4.60
C ILE A 388 1.42 4.57 -5.27
N LEU A 389 0.20 4.83 -5.70
CA LEU A 389 -0.58 3.84 -6.43
C LEU A 389 -0.29 3.92 -7.93
N GLY A 390 -0.32 2.77 -8.59
CA GLY A 390 -0.23 2.64 -10.03
C GLY A 390 -1.59 2.56 -10.70
N ASN A 391 -1.60 2.27 -12.00
CA ASN A 391 -2.85 2.18 -12.74
C ASN A 391 -3.63 0.91 -12.39
N HIS A 392 -2.95 -0.21 -12.13
CA HIS A 392 -3.58 -1.49 -11.81
C HIS A 392 -4.11 -1.57 -10.38
N ASP A 393 -3.60 -0.75 -9.46
CA ASP A 393 -3.91 -0.85 -8.03
C ASP A 393 -5.40 -0.69 -7.66
N SER A 394 -6.15 0.05 -8.48
CA SER A 394 -7.58 0.30 -8.30
C SER A 394 -8.41 -0.07 -9.53
N GLU A 395 -7.96 -1.04 -10.34
CA GLU A 395 -8.69 -1.55 -11.52
C GLU A 395 -9.69 -2.67 -11.18
N SER A 396 -9.54 -3.32 -10.04
CA SER A 396 -10.30 -4.53 -9.69
C SER A 396 -10.70 -4.54 -8.23
N GLY A 397 -11.85 -5.17 -7.96
CA GLY A 397 -12.41 -5.28 -6.63
C GLY A 397 -13.27 -4.08 -6.21
N PRO A 398 -13.77 -4.10 -4.95
CA PRO A 398 -14.76 -3.14 -4.48
C PRO A 398 -14.16 -1.84 -3.91
N LEU A 399 -12.84 -1.76 -3.71
CA LEU A 399 -12.21 -0.58 -3.12
C LEU A 399 -11.95 0.50 -4.16
N SER A 400 -12.37 1.72 -3.87
CA SER A 400 -11.89 2.90 -4.57
C SER A 400 -10.41 3.17 -4.26
N ARG A 401 -9.76 3.94 -5.14
CA ARG A 401 -8.39 4.41 -4.94
C ARG A 401 -8.21 5.17 -3.61
N ALA A 402 -9.21 6.00 -3.26
CA ALA A 402 -9.23 6.78 -2.02
C ALA A 402 -9.30 5.88 -0.78
N GLU A 403 -10.23 4.92 -0.78
CA GLU A 403 -10.34 3.94 0.32
C GLU A 403 -9.06 3.11 0.46
N GLN A 404 -8.46 2.70 -0.65
CA GLN A 404 -7.20 1.95 -0.63
C GLN A 404 -6.04 2.77 -0.05
N MET A 405 -5.85 4.02 -0.47
CA MET A 405 -4.85 4.92 0.13
C MET A 405 -5.08 5.16 1.61
N GLN A 406 -6.34 5.28 2.00
CA GLN A 406 -6.73 5.49 3.39
C GLN A 406 -6.47 4.24 4.26
N ILE A 407 -6.67 3.05 3.71
CA ILE A 407 -6.31 1.80 4.38
C ILE A 407 -4.79 1.69 4.53
N ILE A 408 -4.04 1.94 3.43
CA ILE A 408 -2.58 1.89 3.42
C ILE A 408 -1.98 2.88 4.42
N SER A 409 -2.49 4.12 4.48
CA SER A 409 -1.99 5.14 5.41
C SER A 409 -2.19 4.78 6.88
N ASN A 410 -3.19 3.94 7.19
CA ASN A 410 -3.47 3.50 8.56
C ASN A 410 -2.71 2.23 8.96
N MET A 411 -2.00 1.58 8.04
CA MET A 411 -1.25 0.37 8.35
C MET A 411 0.02 0.65 9.19
N PRO A 412 0.47 -0.33 10.00
CA PRO A 412 1.70 -0.21 10.76
C PRO A 412 2.91 0.14 9.89
N TYR A 413 3.74 1.08 10.36
CA TYR A 413 4.97 1.55 9.67
C TYR A 413 4.76 2.24 8.31
N SER A 414 3.50 2.48 7.90
CA SER A 414 3.19 3.25 6.70
C SER A 414 3.36 4.75 6.92
N TYR A 415 4.22 5.36 6.12
CA TYR A 415 4.41 6.82 5.99
C TYR A 415 3.56 7.41 4.87
N SER A 416 2.77 6.59 4.17
CA SER A 416 1.84 7.08 3.15
C SER A 416 0.78 8.00 3.77
N SER A 417 0.37 9.02 3.01
CA SER A 417 -0.73 9.91 3.36
C SER A 417 -1.77 9.92 2.25
N VAL A 418 -3.03 10.10 2.63
CA VAL A 418 -4.05 10.53 1.67
C VAL A 418 -3.71 11.96 1.23
N GLY A 419 -3.83 12.22 -0.06
CA GLY A 419 -3.55 13.50 -0.67
C GLY A 419 -4.61 14.56 -0.33
N PRO A 420 -4.37 15.82 -0.72
CA PRO A 420 -5.35 16.89 -0.52
C PRO A 420 -6.61 16.64 -1.35
N SER A 421 -7.79 16.77 -0.73
CA SER A 421 -9.09 16.48 -1.37
C SER A 421 -9.44 17.33 -2.60
N MET A 422 -8.78 18.48 -2.76
CA MET A 422 -8.98 19.41 -3.89
C MET A 422 -7.89 19.30 -4.95
N VAL A 423 -7.06 18.26 -4.90
CA VAL A 423 -5.98 17.99 -5.85
C VAL A 423 -6.22 16.62 -6.46
N THR A 424 -6.13 16.52 -7.78
CA THR A 424 -6.33 15.28 -8.53
C THR A 424 -5.38 14.20 -8.04
N GLY A 425 -5.90 13.00 -7.75
CA GLY A 425 -5.14 11.87 -7.23
C GLY A 425 -5.19 11.77 -5.71
N GLU A 426 -5.17 10.54 -5.21
CA GLU A 426 -5.42 10.21 -3.79
C GLU A 426 -4.11 10.02 -3.00
N GLY A 427 -3.00 9.83 -3.71
CA GLY A 427 -1.67 9.57 -3.14
C GLY A 427 -0.66 10.71 -3.28
N ASN A 428 -1.11 11.98 -3.35
CA ASN A 428 -0.20 13.13 -3.45
C ASN A 428 0.29 13.61 -2.07
N TYR A 429 1.57 13.42 -1.75
CA TYR A 429 2.16 13.88 -0.49
C TYR A 429 3.68 14.01 -0.59
N TYR A 430 4.31 14.49 0.48
CA TYR A 430 5.77 14.53 0.59
C TYR A 430 6.22 14.18 2.00
N LEU A 431 7.42 13.64 2.10
CA LEU A 431 8.07 13.26 3.35
C LEU A 431 9.40 14.01 3.49
N ASN A 432 9.64 14.56 4.67
CA ASN A 432 10.91 15.19 5.01
C ASN A 432 11.82 14.16 5.67
N ILE A 433 13.09 14.15 5.27
CA ILE A 433 14.16 13.43 5.96
C ILE A 433 14.97 14.46 6.73
N GLU A 434 15.07 14.26 8.04
CA GLU A 434 15.70 15.18 8.96
C GLU A 434 17.14 14.76 9.32
N SER A 435 17.90 15.72 9.83
CA SER A 435 19.15 15.47 10.52
C SER A 435 18.94 14.57 11.75
N PRO A 436 19.87 13.65 12.06
CA PRO A 436 19.87 12.89 13.30
C PRO A 436 20.26 13.73 14.52
N LEU A 437 20.79 14.93 14.32
CA LEU A 437 21.23 15.82 15.41
C LEU A 437 20.05 16.52 16.11
N VAL A 438 20.39 17.29 17.15
CA VAL A 438 19.43 18.02 17.98
C VAL A 438 18.67 19.09 17.17
N ASP A 439 19.32 19.66 16.15
CA ASP A 439 18.77 20.68 15.25
C ASP A 439 17.54 20.18 14.46
N ARG A 440 17.48 18.86 14.19
CA ARG A 440 16.47 18.22 13.33
C ARG A 440 16.26 18.97 12.01
N GLY A 441 17.35 19.51 11.44
CA GLY A 441 17.31 20.24 10.18
C GLY A 441 16.66 19.42 9.07
N HIS A 442 15.90 20.07 8.17
CA HIS A 442 15.32 19.41 7.01
C HIS A 442 16.41 19.22 5.95
N VAL A 443 16.83 17.98 5.71
CA VAL A 443 17.99 17.67 4.86
C VAL A 443 17.59 17.25 3.44
N ALA A 444 16.50 16.50 3.28
CA ALA A 444 16.00 16.08 1.97
C ALA A 444 14.48 15.88 1.95
N THR A 445 13.87 15.99 0.77
CA THR A 445 12.42 15.79 0.58
C THR A 445 12.15 14.65 -0.41
N LEU A 446 11.24 13.74 -0.04
CA LEU A 446 10.70 12.72 -0.95
C LEU A 446 9.29 13.11 -1.36
N TRP A 447 9.04 13.25 -2.66
CA TRP A 447 7.75 13.60 -3.22
C TRP A 447 7.06 12.38 -3.83
N PHE A 448 5.77 12.23 -3.56
CA PHE A 448 4.93 11.13 -4.02
C PHE A 448 3.80 11.74 -4.83
N MET A 449 3.83 11.51 -6.14
CA MET A 449 2.92 12.12 -7.10
C MET A 449 2.02 11.04 -7.71
N ASP A 450 0.71 11.16 -7.47
CA ASP A 450 -0.27 10.20 -7.94
C ASP A 450 -0.67 10.51 -9.40
N THR A 451 -0.18 9.73 -10.35
CA THR A 451 -0.47 9.90 -11.77
C THR A 451 -1.84 9.34 -12.19
N GLY A 452 -2.64 8.81 -11.27
CA GLY A 452 -3.95 8.24 -11.57
C GLY A 452 -3.88 6.91 -12.32
N THR A 453 -5.02 6.50 -12.90
CA THR A 453 -5.17 5.21 -13.59
C THR A 453 -5.19 5.37 -15.11
N HIS A 454 -6.11 6.19 -15.61
CA HIS A 454 -6.36 6.38 -17.03
C HIS A 454 -6.50 7.87 -17.36
N ALA A 455 -6.08 8.25 -18.56
CA ALA A 455 -6.41 9.54 -19.14
C ALA A 455 -7.92 9.63 -19.44
N ASP A 456 -8.40 10.85 -19.65
CA ASP A 456 -9.77 11.08 -20.09
C ASP A 456 -10.06 10.33 -21.39
N LYS A 457 -11.26 9.73 -21.48
CA LYS A 457 -11.71 9.11 -22.72
C LYS A 457 -11.89 10.18 -23.80
N ASP A 458 -11.42 9.87 -25.00
CA ASP A 458 -11.70 10.69 -26.17
C ASP A 458 -13.22 10.72 -26.42
N LYS A 459 -13.83 11.90 -26.28
CA LYS A 459 -15.27 12.11 -26.48
C LYS A 459 -15.73 11.72 -27.88
N TRP A 460 -14.84 11.79 -28.87
CA TRP A 460 -15.12 11.46 -30.27
C TRP A 460 -14.82 10.00 -30.61
N LYS A 461 -14.13 9.27 -29.72
CA LYS A 461 -13.81 7.84 -29.87
C LYS A 461 -14.10 7.09 -28.56
N PRO A 462 -15.36 7.05 -28.08
CA PRO A 462 -15.71 6.42 -26.80
C PRO A 462 -15.43 4.91 -26.75
N TRP A 463 -15.27 4.26 -27.91
CA TRP A 463 -14.87 2.85 -28.05
C TRP A 463 -13.36 2.62 -27.87
N ALA A 464 -12.53 3.66 -28.00
CA ALA A 464 -11.09 3.53 -27.81
C ALA A 464 -10.79 3.40 -26.31
N LYS A 465 -9.85 2.50 -25.98
CA LYS A 465 -9.33 2.43 -24.62
C LYS A 465 -8.62 3.75 -24.29
N PRO A 466 -8.91 4.37 -23.13
CA PRO A 466 -8.19 5.55 -22.70
C PRO A 466 -6.70 5.24 -22.55
N GLY A 467 -5.85 6.26 -22.73
CA GLY A 467 -4.44 6.15 -22.40
C GLY A 467 -4.22 6.05 -20.88
N TYR A 468 -2.96 5.95 -20.47
CA TYR A 468 -2.58 5.96 -19.06
C TYR A 468 -2.78 7.35 -18.41
N GLY A 469 -3.06 7.37 -17.11
CA GLY A 469 -3.17 8.60 -16.31
C GLY A 469 -1.88 9.43 -16.32
N TYR A 470 -1.96 10.69 -15.88
CA TYR A 470 -0.86 11.65 -15.94
C TYR A 470 -0.95 12.69 -14.81
N VAL A 471 0.09 13.52 -14.64
CA VAL A 471 0.06 14.61 -13.65
C VAL A 471 -0.77 15.78 -14.17
N HIS A 472 -1.78 16.19 -13.41
CA HIS A 472 -2.69 17.28 -13.76
C HIS A 472 -2.19 18.67 -13.30
N LYS A 473 -2.77 19.72 -13.87
CA LYS A 473 -2.37 21.13 -13.61
C LYS A 473 -2.53 21.54 -12.15
N ASP A 474 -3.54 21.05 -11.48
CA ASP A 474 -3.79 21.28 -10.04
C ASP A 474 -2.71 20.61 -9.16
N GLN A 475 -2.24 19.41 -9.53
CA GLN A 475 -1.11 18.75 -8.88
C GLN A 475 0.19 19.53 -9.08
N ILE A 476 0.44 20.06 -10.29
CA ILE A 476 1.60 20.91 -10.58
C ILE A 476 1.56 22.16 -9.70
N LYS A 477 0.42 22.85 -9.64
CA LYS A 477 0.23 24.04 -8.79
C LYS A 477 0.41 23.72 -7.31
N TRP A 478 -0.14 22.59 -6.84
CA TRP A 478 0.05 22.13 -5.47
C TRP A 478 1.53 21.87 -5.16
N PHE A 479 2.23 21.17 -6.05
CA PHE A 479 3.65 20.90 -5.92
C PHE A 479 4.44 22.20 -5.80
N GLU A 480 4.25 23.13 -6.74
CA GLU A 480 4.94 24.43 -6.76
C GLU A 480 4.73 25.20 -5.45
N GLN A 481 3.48 25.29 -4.99
CA GLN A 481 3.14 25.96 -3.73
C GLN A 481 3.80 25.31 -2.52
N LYS A 482 3.76 23.97 -2.42
CA LYS A 482 4.37 23.25 -1.30
C LYS A 482 5.89 23.34 -1.34
N TYR A 483 6.48 23.21 -2.52
CA TYR A 483 7.92 23.32 -2.72
C TYR A 483 8.40 24.74 -2.37
N ALA A 484 7.72 25.78 -2.83
CA ALA A 484 8.05 27.18 -2.52
C ALA A 484 7.99 27.47 -1.01
N ALA A 485 7.07 26.83 -0.28
CA ALA A 485 6.93 26.96 1.17
C ALA A 485 8.03 26.24 1.99
N ILE A 486 8.83 25.35 1.37
CA ILE A 486 9.97 24.73 2.03
C ILE A 486 11.04 25.80 2.28
N LYS A 487 11.47 25.91 3.54
CA LYS A 487 12.54 26.83 3.95
C LYS A 487 13.85 26.49 3.25
N GLN A 488 14.56 27.52 2.83
CA GLN A 488 15.93 27.36 2.33
C GLN A 488 16.89 27.06 3.50
N THR A 489 17.91 26.28 3.19
CA THR A 489 18.98 25.83 4.09
C THR A 489 20.32 25.99 3.37
N LEU A 490 21.43 25.96 4.12
CA LEU A 490 22.76 25.93 3.51
C LEU A 490 23.01 24.56 2.85
N LEU A 491 23.45 24.57 1.59
CA LEU A 491 23.72 23.38 0.78
C LEU A 491 25.17 23.40 0.28
N PRO A 492 25.89 22.26 0.28
CA PRO A 492 25.48 20.98 0.86
C PRO A 492 25.24 21.12 2.38
N TYR A 493 24.25 20.38 2.89
CA TYR A 493 23.97 20.39 4.33
C TYR A 493 25.20 19.85 5.07
N LYS A 494 25.64 20.57 6.09
CA LYS A 494 26.70 20.15 7.00
C LYS A 494 26.12 20.18 8.41
N PRO A 495 26.16 19.04 9.13
CA PRO A 495 25.77 19.03 10.53
C PRO A 495 26.72 19.93 11.32
N ASP A 496 26.17 20.79 12.19
CA ASP A 496 26.89 21.77 13.00
C ASP A 496 27.65 21.18 14.19
N GLY A 497 27.63 19.85 14.38
CA GLY A 497 28.45 19.13 15.35
C GLY A 497 28.10 19.38 16.82
N ALA A 498 27.01 20.11 17.12
CA ALA A 498 26.52 20.40 18.47
C ALA A 498 27.58 21.00 19.42
N GLN A 499 28.27 22.05 18.98
CA GLN A 499 29.01 22.95 19.88
C GLN A 499 28.68 24.43 19.64
N ASP A 500 27.45 24.70 19.23
CA ASP A 500 26.88 26.03 19.15
C ASP A 500 26.43 26.50 20.54
N LEU A 501 27.42 26.99 21.30
CA LEU A 501 27.35 28.06 22.31
C LEU A 501 26.02 28.16 23.11
N GLY A 502 26.08 27.81 24.40
CA GLY A 502 25.00 28.11 25.36
C GLY A 502 24.58 29.59 25.32
N ALA A 503 23.34 29.87 25.73
CA ALA A 503 22.66 31.16 25.62
C ALA A 503 23.59 32.37 25.82
N GLN A 504 23.99 33.02 24.73
CA GLN A 504 24.84 34.21 24.80
C GLN A 504 24.00 35.43 25.13
N ALA A 505 24.08 35.89 26.37
CA ALA A 505 23.25 36.97 26.93
C ALA A 505 23.55 38.39 26.38
N TRP A 506 24.30 38.57 25.29
CA TRP A 506 24.78 39.91 24.90
C TRP A 506 24.87 40.21 23.39
N ARG A 507 24.21 39.47 22.50
CA ARG A 507 24.19 39.84 21.06
C ARG A 507 22.78 40.18 20.59
N LYS A 508 22.42 41.46 20.65
CA LYS A 508 21.14 41.98 20.13
C LYS A 508 21.19 42.52 18.70
N ASP A 509 22.35 42.76 18.11
CA ASP A 509 22.41 43.40 16.79
C ASP A 509 23.43 42.74 15.87
N LYS A 510 23.05 41.63 15.23
CA LYS A 510 23.64 41.18 13.95
C LYS A 510 22.59 40.43 13.15
N VAL A 511 22.20 41.02 12.01
CA VAL A 511 21.59 40.27 10.90
C VAL A 511 22.68 39.32 10.40
N TRP A 512 22.39 38.03 10.37
CA TRP A 512 23.28 37.02 9.77
C TRP A 512 23.41 37.37 8.28
N ASP A 513 24.55 37.93 7.89
CA ASP A 513 24.88 38.14 6.48
C ASP A 513 25.46 36.83 5.94
N ALA A 514 24.88 36.30 4.87
CA ALA A 514 25.28 35.02 4.27
C ALA A 514 26.68 35.05 3.63
N GLY A 515 27.42 36.15 3.79
CA GLY A 515 28.78 36.35 3.30
C GLY A 515 29.87 35.56 4.02
N ASP A 516 29.59 35.01 5.20
CA ASP A 516 30.53 34.16 5.98
C ASP A 516 30.22 32.64 5.84
N ALA A 517 29.43 32.24 4.83
CA ALA A 517 29.29 30.82 4.50
C ALA A 517 30.65 30.28 4.03
N ASP A 518 31.26 29.36 4.80
CA ASP A 518 32.49 28.64 4.44
C ASP A 518 32.53 28.36 2.93
N GLY A 519 33.49 28.97 2.23
CA GLY A 519 33.49 29.23 0.77
C GLY A 519 33.12 28.04 -0.14
N GLY A 520 31.82 27.77 -0.27
CA GLY A 520 31.28 26.61 -1.00
C GLY A 520 29.86 26.18 -0.62
N GLN A 521 29.23 26.77 0.41
CA GLN A 521 27.80 26.58 0.69
C GLN A 521 26.93 27.70 0.10
N VAL A 522 25.73 27.36 -0.35
CA VAL A 522 24.72 28.33 -0.80
C VAL A 522 23.38 28.09 -0.13
N LEU A 523 22.54 29.14 -0.05
CA LEU A 523 21.15 28.99 0.34
C LEU A 523 20.35 28.33 -0.79
N GLY A 524 19.74 27.18 -0.50
CA GLY A 524 18.88 26.46 -1.43
C GLY A 524 17.85 25.62 -0.69
N ARG A 525 16.86 25.10 -1.41
CA ARG A 525 15.90 24.16 -0.80
C ARG A 525 16.49 22.75 -0.76
N PRO A 526 16.20 21.96 0.28
CA PRO A 526 16.66 20.58 0.40
C PRO A 526 16.52 19.76 -0.90
N PRO A 527 17.55 18.98 -1.27
CA PRO A 527 17.49 18.03 -2.38
C PRO A 527 16.24 17.16 -2.36
N SER A 528 15.62 16.99 -3.51
CA SER A 528 14.35 16.29 -3.66
C SER A 528 14.43 15.11 -4.62
N VAL A 529 13.81 14.00 -4.22
CA VAL A 529 13.53 12.83 -5.08
C VAL A 529 12.03 12.75 -5.30
N VAL A 530 11.59 12.56 -6.54
CA VAL A 530 10.19 12.50 -6.92
C VAL A 530 9.84 11.11 -7.43
N PHE A 531 8.85 10.48 -6.83
CA PHE A 531 8.32 9.18 -7.23
C PHE A 531 6.99 9.37 -7.96
N MET A 532 6.86 8.75 -9.13
CA MET A 532 5.64 8.68 -9.94
C MET A 532 5.52 7.28 -10.50
N HIS A 533 4.33 6.69 -10.56
CA HIS A 533 4.19 5.36 -11.15
C HIS A 533 4.34 5.43 -12.67
N ILE A 534 3.45 6.17 -13.32
CA ILE A 534 3.45 6.35 -14.78
C ILE A 534 4.53 7.38 -15.15
N PRO A 535 5.42 7.08 -16.10
CA PRO A 535 6.53 7.96 -16.43
C PRO A 535 6.09 9.23 -17.15
N VAL A 536 6.81 10.32 -16.90
CA VAL A 536 6.68 11.58 -17.63
C VAL A 536 7.17 11.40 -19.08
N PRO A 537 6.61 12.13 -20.07
CA PRO A 537 7.01 11.98 -21.47
C PRO A 537 8.49 12.28 -21.69
N GLU A 538 9.08 13.18 -20.89
CA GLU A 538 10.48 13.59 -20.97
C GLU A 538 11.45 12.47 -20.62
N SER A 539 10.98 11.37 -20.02
CA SER A 539 11.76 10.13 -19.88
C SER A 539 12.19 9.54 -21.22
N MET A 540 11.60 9.98 -22.33
CA MET A 540 11.90 9.55 -23.70
C MET A 540 12.61 10.64 -24.53
N ASN A 541 12.90 11.81 -23.95
CA ASN A 541 13.57 12.90 -24.65
C ASN A 541 15.05 12.60 -24.92
N PRO A 542 15.69 13.36 -25.84
CA PRO A 542 17.13 13.35 -26.00
C PRO A 542 17.84 13.60 -24.67
N VAL A 543 18.92 12.86 -24.45
CA VAL A 543 19.69 12.89 -23.20
C VAL A 543 20.82 13.90 -23.28
N ASP A 544 21.19 14.43 -22.13
CA ASP A 544 22.35 15.30 -21.99
C ASP A 544 23.63 14.57 -22.43
N GLN A 545 24.57 15.29 -23.01
CA GLN A 545 25.90 14.78 -23.36
C GLN A 545 26.89 15.12 -22.24
N GLY A 546 27.70 14.17 -21.82
CA GLY A 546 28.70 14.37 -20.78
C GLY A 546 29.60 13.17 -20.55
N VAL A 547 30.48 13.27 -19.55
CA VAL A 547 31.30 12.14 -19.12
C VAL A 547 30.41 11.13 -18.40
N LEU A 548 30.39 9.89 -18.88
CA LEU A 548 29.61 8.84 -18.24
C LEU A 548 30.11 8.60 -16.81
N PRO A 549 29.19 8.43 -15.84
CA PRO A 549 29.59 8.10 -14.48
C PRO A 549 30.30 6.75 -14.47
N LYS A 550 31.26 6.57 -13.56
CA LYS A 550 31.88 5.26 -13.34
C LYS A 550 30.82 4.28 -12.85
N VAL A 551 30.46 3.32 -13.70
CA VAL A 551 29.52 2.25 -13.36
C VAL A 551 30.30 1.05 -12.84
N VAL A 552 29.82 0.39 -11.80
CA VAL A 552 30.36 -0.89 -11.33
C VAL A 552 29.32 -1.96 -11.60
N ASN A 553 29.67 -2.93 -12.45
CA ASN A 553 28.84 -4.09 -12.73
C ASN A 553 29.65 -5.38 -12.50
N PRO A 554 29.14 -6.36 -11.73
CA PRO A 554 29.84 -7.60 -11.43
C PRO A 554 30.20 -8.47 -12.63
N THR A 555 29.40 -8.42 -13.70
CA THR A 555 29.54 -9.30 -14.86
C THR A 555 30.15 -8.59 -16.06
N GLN A 556 30.21 -7.25 -16.02
CA GLN A 556 30.80 -6.44 -17.08
C GLN A 556 31.75 -5.40 -16.47
N PRO A 557 33.08 -5.56 -16.63
CA PRO A 557 34.02 -4.55 -16.16
C PRO A 557 33.81 -3.25 -16.93
N TRP A 558 33.73 -2.15 -16.19
CA TRP A 558 33.58 -0.81 -16.76
C TRP A 558 34.77 -0.44 -17.64
N ARG A 559 34.47 0.00 -18.86
CA ARG A 559 35.47 0.65 -19.72
C ARG A 559 35.37 2.14 -19.49
N SER A 560 36.38 2.74 -18.86
CA SER A 560 36.42 4.20 -18.76
C SER A 560 36.56 4.79 -20.15
N SER A 561 35.61 5.64 -20.54
CA SER A 561 35.77 6.52 -21.68
C SER A 561 35.72 7.95 -21.17
N SER A 562 36.73 8.74 -21.56
CA SER A 562 36.72 10.21 -21.39
C SER A 562 35.92 10.90 -22.50
N GLU A 563 35.37 10.14 -23.46
CA GLU A 563 34.56 10.68 -24.53
C GLU A 563 33.17 11.06 -24.01
N LYS A 564 32.70 12.23 -24.42
CA LYS A 564 31.33 12.67 -24.14
C LYS A 564 30.35 11.75 -24.85
N ALA A 565 29.43 11.17 -24.11
CA ALA A 565 28.36 10.34 -24.63
C ALA A 565 27.03 10.76 -24.01
N GLY A 566 25.93 10.22 -24.52
CA GLY A 566 24.62 10.39 -23.91
C GLY A 566 24.63 9.81 -22.50
N LEU A 567 24.24 10.61 -21.50
CA LEU A 567 24.26 10.23 -20.10
C LEU A 567 23.14 9.24 -19.79
N VAL A 568 23.40 7.97 -20.08
CA VAL A 568 22.52 6.82 -19.86
C VAL A 568 23.31 5.71 -19.19
N VAL A 569 22.75 5.13 -18.13
CA VAL A 569 23.29 3.97 -17.43
C VAL A 569 22.21 2.91 -17.28
N GLY A 570 22.49 1.68 -17.70
CA GLY A 570 21.56 0.55 -17.65
C GLY A 570 20.78 0.33 -18.94
N ASP A 571 19.77 -0.54 -18.88
CA ASP A 571 19.06 -1.04 -20.06
C ASP A 571 17.62 -0.52 -20.15
N ARG A 572 17.23 -0.16 -21.38
CA ARG A 572 15.85 0.13 -21.78
C ARG A 572 15.40 -0.84 -22.86
N LYS A 573 14.23 -1.42 -22.69
CA LYS A 573 13.61 -2.34 -23.68
C LYS A 573 12.18 -1.96 -24.04
N GLU A 574 11.52 -1.19 -23.19
CA GLU A 574 10.18 -0.68 -23.43
C GLU A 574 10.26 0.77 -23.88
N THR A 575 9.50 1.05 -24.94
CA THR A 575 9.24 2.40 -25.42
C THR A 575 7.76 2.71 -25.26
N ALA A 576 7.50 3.96 -24.90
CA ALA A 576 6.15 4.51 -24.81
C ALA A 576 5.46 4.61 -26.18
N THR A 577 4.13 4.54 -26.17
CA THR A 577 3.33 5.10 -27.28
C THR A 577 2.95 6.53 -26.89
N TYR A 578 2.82 7.48 -27.82
CA TYR A 578 2.42 8.86 -27.50
C TYR A 578 0.92 8.96 -27.13
N LYS A 579 0.47 8.28 -26.06
CA LYS A 579 -0.90 8.28 -25.55
C LYS A 579 -0.91 8.40 -24.02
N GLY A 580 -1.91 9.10 -23.47
CA GLY A 580 -2.02 9.32 -22.02
C GLY A 580 -0.86 10.16 -21.48
N ALA A 581 -0.32 9.81 -20.32
CA ALA A 581 0.87 10.47 -19.72
C ALA A 581 2.01 10.71 -20.70
N GLN A 582 2.28 9.77 -21.58
CA GLN A 582 3.39 9.84 -22.53
C GLN A 582 3.18 10.91 -23.61
N ALA A 583 2.04 11.62 -23.60
CA ALA A 583 1.73 12.76 -24.47
C ALA A 583 1.36 14.04 -23.69
N GLN A 584 1.37 14.02 -22.36
CA GLN A 584 0.93 15.15 -21.53
C GLN A 584 2.11 15.68 -20.70
N PRO A 585 2.86 16.69 -21.20
CA PRO A 585 3.96 17.31 -20.47
C PRO A 585 3.45 18.30 -19.43
N GLY A 586 4.37 18.83 -18.63
CA GLY A 586 4.13 20.04 -17.83
C GLY A 586 4.81 20.04 -16.47
N ILE A 587 4.82 18.92 -15.75
CA ILE A 587 5.48 18.89 -14.44
C ILE A 587 7.01 18.92 -14.57
N PHE A 588 7.55 18.31 -15.62
CA PHE A 588 8.99 18.34 -15.87
C PHE A 588 9.48 19.75 -16.19
N ASP A 589 8.70 20.53 -16.96
CA ASP A 589 8.97 21.95 -17.23
C ASP A 589 9.02 22.77 -15.93
N LEU A 590 8.12 22.49 -14.98
CA LEU A 590 8.19 23.11 -13.65
C LEU A 590 9.49 22.73 -12.94
N PHE A 591 9.89 21.45 -12.97
CA PHE A 591 11.11 21.01 -12.28
C PHE A 591 12.36 21.67 -12.85
N THR A 592 12.46 21.78 -14.18
CA THR A 592 13.60 22.43 -14.84
C THR A 592 13.59 23.94 -14.57
N THR A 593 12.42 24.57 -14.54
CA THR A 593 12.22 25.98 -14.14
C THR A 593 12.66 26.22 -12.69
N LEU A 594 12.20 25.41 -11.74
CA LEU A 594 12.58 25.52 -10.32
C LEU A 594 14.08 25.29 -10.11
N ASN A 595 14.68 24.39 -10.91
CA ASN A 595 16.11 24.18 -10.94
C ASN A 595 16.86 25.30 -11.67
N ALA A 596 16.23 26.16 -12.47
CA ALA A 596 16.88 27.29 -13.15
C ALA A 596 16.82 28.60 -12.34
N HIS A 597 15.66 28.89 -11.72
CA HIS A 597 15.31 30.18 -11.09
C HIS A 597 15.92 30.46 -9.69
N THR A 598 16.82 29.63 -9.19
CA THR A 598 17.52 29.86 -7.90
C THR A 598 18.83 30.64 -8.05
N SER A 599 18.98 31.40 -9.14
CA SER A 599 20.00 32.44 -9.25
C SER A 599 19.50 33.66 -8.46
N ALA A 600 20.27 34.15 -7.49
CA ALA A 600 19.91 35.26 -6.60
C ALA A 600 19.32 36.47 -7.36
N PRO A 601 18.44 37.28 -6.74
CA PRO A 601 17.99 38.53 -7.36
C PRO A 601 19.21 39.42 -7.59
N SER A 602 19.33 39.94 -8.81
CA SER A 602 20.35 40.90 -9.19
C SER A 602 20.26 42.15 -8.30
N SER A 603 21.09 42.23 -7.25
CA SER A 603 21.35 43.50 -6.60
C SER A 603 22.21 44.32 -7.56
N SER A 604 21.64 45.39 -8.10
CA SER A 604 22.32 46.38 -8.92
C SER A 604 23.41 47.09 -8.12
N THR A 605 24.62 46.52 -8.08
CA THR A 605 25.86 47.25 -7.76
C THR A 605 26.98 46.72 -8.65
N PRO A 606 27.64 47.57 -9.47
CA PRO A 606 28.69 47.15 -10.36
C PRO A 606 30.01 47.10 -9.59
N HIS A 607 30.31 45.97 -8.95
CA HIS A 607 31.69 45.67 -8.58
C HIS A 607 32.13 44.31 -9.11
N TYR A 608 33.33 44.36 -9.66
CA TYR A 608 33.97 43.42 -10.56
C TYR A 608 34.39 42.14 -9.83
N THR A 609 33.65 41.05 -10.01
CA THR A 609 34.20 39.69 -9.90
C THR A 609 33.68 38.84 -11.05
N SER A 610 34.62 38.37 -11.86
CA SER A 610 34.42 37.48 -13.00
C SER A 610 33.56 36.25 -12.64
N PRO A 611 32.60 35.82 -13.48
CA PRO A 611 31.88 34.57 -13.31
C PRO A 611 32.81 33.42 -13.73
N THR A 612 33.69 33.02 -12.82
CA THR A 612 34.52 31.83 -13.03
C THR A 612 33.78 30.58 -12.56
N THR A 613 33.62 29.66 -13.50
CA THR A 613 33.51 28.20 -13.33
C THR A 613 32.26 27.60 -12.67
N HIS A 614 31.33 27.16 -13.52
CA HIS A 614 30.94 25.75 -13.75
C HIS A 614 30.45 24.82 -12.63
N ASP A 615 30.40 25.22 -11.36
CA ASP A 615 29.73 24.44 -10.31
C ASP A 615 28.46 25.17 -9.86
N GLN A 616 27.35 24.86 -10.52
CA GLN A 616 26.02 25.30 -10.08
C GLN A 616 25.67 24.55 -8.78
N PRO A 617 25.57 25.22 -7.63
CA PRO A 617 25.41 24.52 -6.37
C PRO A 617 24.02 23.91 -6.26
N ASN A 618 24.00 22.58 -6.08
CA ASN A 618 23.00 21.77 -5.37
C ASN A 618 21.53 22.24 -5.46
N ARG A 619 20.88 22.00 -6.61
CA ARG A 619 19.51 22.49 -6.86
C ARG A 619 18.43 21.43 -6.63
N GLY A 620 17.24 21.94 -6.31
CA GLY A 620 16.02 21.28 -5.83
C GLY A 620 15.77 19.83 -6.25
N ILE A 621 15.22 19.64 -7.44
CA ILE A 621 14.71 18.33 -7.89
C ILE A 621 15.83 17.58 -8.61
N ARG A 622 16.27 16.45 -8.04
CA ARG A 622 17.46 15.75 -8.53
C ARG A 622 17.18 14.47 -9.28
N LEU A 623 16.16 13.75 -8.83
CA LEU A 623 15.91 12.40 -9.30
C LEU A 623 14.39 12.19 -9.41
N LEU A 624 13.96 11.79 -10.60
CA LEU A 624 12.64 11.22 -10.84
C LEU A 624 12.76 9.71 -10.91
N VAL A 625 11.88 9.01 -10.23
CA VAL A 625 11.87 7.55 -10.15
C VAL A 625 10.51 7.03 -10.57
N HIS A 626 10.52 6.08 -11.51
CA HIS A 626 9.32 5.51 -12.11
C HIS A 626 9.19 4.01 -11.90
N GLY A 627 7.92 3.55 -11.83
CA GLY A 627 7.51 2.16 -12.04
C GLY A 627 7.01 1.98 -13.47
N HIS A 628 5.94 1.19 -13.65
CA HIS A 628 5.11 1.03 -14.86
C HIS A 628 5.80 0.38 -16.07
N MET A 629 7.06 0.71 -16.32
CA MET A 629 7.87 0.12 -17.39
C MET A 629 8.69 -1.03 -16.82
N HIS A 630 8.23 -2.26 -17.03
CA HIS A 630 8.73 -3.43 -16.33
C HIS A 630 10.13 -3.87 -16.78
N LEU A 631 10.47 -3.62 -18.05
CA LEU A 631 11.78 -3.98 -18.63
C LEU A 631 12.75 -2.80 -18.72
N ASN A 632 12.38 -1.64 -18.18
CA ASN A 632 13.28 -0.50 -18.10
C ASN A 632 13.96 -0.48 -16.74
N SER A 633 15.29 -0.48 -16.77
CA SER A 633 16.15 -0.40 -15.59
C SER A 633 17.19 0.72 -15.74
N ASP A 634 17.07 1.52 -16.79
CA ASP A 634 18.00 2.60 -17.06
C ASP A 634 17.74 3.82 -16.18
N CYS A 635 18.82 4.56 -15.98
CA CYS A 635 18.80 5.94 -15.55
C CYS A 635 19.37 6.81 -16.67
N ARG A 636 18.74 7.95 -16.93
CA ARG A 636 19.23 8.91 -17.91
C ARG A 636 19.11 10.33 -17.43
N ARG A 637 20.01 11.20 -17.90
CA ARG A 637 19.95 12.63 -17.59
C ARG A 637 19.32 13.40 -18.74
N VAL A 638 18.28 14.16 -18.43
CA VAL A 638 17.56 15.03 -19.37
C VAL A 638 17.45 16.40 -18.71
N GLN A 639 17.98 17.44 -19.35
CA GLN A 639 17.94 18.82 -18.84
C GLN A 639 18.43 18.91 -17.38
N ASN A 640 19.56 18.26 -17.09
CA ASN A 640 20.20 18.17 -15.77
C ASN A 640 19.40 17.44 -14.66
N ILE A 641 18.30 16.76 -15.01
CA ILE A 641 17.52 15.93 -14.07
C ILE A 641 17.74 14.46 -14.41
N TRP A 642 18.05 13.65 -13.42
CA TRP A 642 18.13 12.20 -13.60
C TRP A 642 16.73 11.58 -13.52
N ILE A 643 16.42 10.70 -14.46
CA ILE A 643 15.16 9.95 -14.54
C ILE A 643 15.53 8.47 -14.56
N CYS A 644 15.01 7.70 -13.61
CA CYS A 644 15.34 6.29 -13.42
C CYS A 644 14.11 5.39 -13.36
N PHE A 645 14.25 4.15 -13.82
CA PHE A 645 13.23 3.10 -13.69
C PHE A 645 13.66 1.98 -12.74
N GLY A 646 12.68 1.31 -12.11
CA GLY A 646 12.93 0.28 -11.08
C GLY A 646 13.40 -1.09 -11.59
N GLY A 647 13.13 -1.45 -12.86
CA GLY A 647 13.60 -2.69 -13.48
C GLY A 647 12.73 -3.94 -13.29
N GLY A 648 11.48 -3.81 -12.84
CA GLY A 648 10.53 -4.92 -12.76
C GLY A 648 10.85 -5.93 -11.65
N SER A 649 10.21 -5.75 -10.49
CA SER A 649 10.51 -6.53 -9.27
C SER A 649 9.75 -7.84 -9.13
N SER A 650 8.88 -8.17 -10.09
CA SER A 650 7.91 -9.26 -9.97
C SER A 650 7.99 -10.31 -11.06
N LEU A 651 7.64 -11.54 -10.71
CA LEU A 651 7.37 -12.63 -11.65
C LEU A 651 5.90 -12.71 -12.07
N ALA A 652 5.03 -11.87 -11.51
CA ALA A 652 3.63 -11.72 -11.93
C ALA A 652 3.45 -10.64 -13.02
N GLY A 653 4.27 -9.59 -12.99
CA GLY A 653 4.27 -8.54 -14.01
C GLY A 653 4.90 -9.00 -15.33
N TYR A 654 4.59 -8.27 -16.42
CA TYR A 654 5.26 -8.43 -17.72
C TYR A 654 6.78 -8.47 -17.57
N GLY A 655 7.46 -9.24 -18.41
CA GLY A 655 8.90 -9.40 -18.32
C GLY A 655 9.54 -9.92 -19.59
N SER A 656 10.71 -10.52 -19.43
CA SER A 656 11.44 -11.18 -20.51
C SER A 656 12.29 -12.30 -19.92
N PRO A 657 12.33 -13.50 -20.53
CA PRO A 657 13.20 -14.59 -20.09
C PRO A 657 14.69 -14.21 -20.07
N ASN A 658 15.09 -13.20 -20.83
CA ASN A 658 16.48 -12.75 -20.93
C ASN A 658 16.83 -11.65 -19.92
N ILE A 659 15.88 -11.20 -19.11
CA ILE A 659 16.05 -10.07 -18.19
C ILE A 659 15.68 -10.53 -16.78
N GLN A 660 16.70 -10.56 -15.92
CA GLN A 660 16.49 -10.87 -14.51
C GLN A 660 15.63 -9.78 -13.85
N ARG A 661 14.63 -10.24 -13.08
CA ARG A 661 13.84 -9.38 -12.18
C ARG A 661 14.76 -8.64 -11.24
N ARG A 662 14.47 -7.38 -10.93
CA ARG A 662 15.35 -6.55 -10.10
C ARG A 662 14.60 -5.49 -9.31
N ALA A 663 15.25 -4.99 -8.28
CA ALA A 663 14.80 -3.88 -7.46
C ALA A 663 15.91 -2.83 -7.38
N ARG A 664 15.54 -1.56 -7.49
CA ARG A 664 16.49 -0.44 -7.41
C ARG A 664 16.70 -0.02 -5.96
N VAL A 665 17.96 0.21 -5.62
CA VAL A 665 18.36 0.84 -4.35
C VAL A 665 18.84 2.24 -4.65
N ILE A 666 18.42 3.19 -3.83
CA ILE A 666 18.82 4.60 -3.87
C ILE A 666 19.41 4.93 -2.51
N VAL A 667 20.66 5.38 -2.49
CA VAL A 667 21.34 5.81 -1.26
C VAL A 667 21.59 7.31 -1.39
N LEU A 668 20.95 8.08 -0.54
CA LEU A 668 21.31 9.47 -0.31
C LEU A 668 22.55 9.45 0.56
N GLU A 669 23.66 9.97 0.05
CA GLU A 669 24.94 10.03 0.74
C GLU A 669 25.31 11.50 0.98
N ASP A 670 26.20 11.73 1.94
CA ASP A 670 26.73 13.06 2.24
C ASP A 670 25.59 14.07 2.45
N TRP A 671 24.59 13.68 3.25
CA TRP A 671 23.41 14.50 3.56
C TRP A 671 22.60 14.88 2.31
N ALA A 672 22.38 13.91 1.43
CA ALA A 672 21.73 14.04 0.13
C ALA A 672 22.43 14.95 -0.88
N SER A 673 23.65 15.41 -0.60
CA SER A 673 24.45 16.11 -1.61
C SER A 673 24.91 15.17 -2.73
N ARG A 674 24.95 13.86 -2.46
CA ARG A 674 25.28 12.81 -3.44
C ARG A 674 24.19 11.74 -3.44
N ILE A 675 23.86 11.21 -4.62
CA ILE A 675 22.92 10.09 -4.77
C ILE A 675 23.62 8.96 -5.50
N ARG A 676 23.71 7.80 -4.85
CA ARG A 676 24.18 6.54 -5.45
C ARG A 676 23.00 5.63 -5.70
N THR A 677 23.01 4.93 -6.82
CA THR A 677 21.98 3.93 -7.12
C THR A 677 22.57 2.68 -7.75
N TYR A 678 21.91 1.55 -7.53
CA TYR A 678 22.25 0.25 -8.07
C TYR A 678 21.00 -0.65 -8.07
N HIS A 679 21.11 -1.83 -8.67
CA HIS A 679 20.08 -2.87 -8.62
C HIS A 679 20.51 -4.08 -7.80
N ARG A 680 19.52 -4.70 -7.16
CA ARG A 680 19.55 -6.10 -6.77
C ARG A 680 18.80 -6.91 -7.80
N ILE A 681 19.41 -7.98 -8.29
CA ILE A 681 18.81 -8.86 -9.29
C ILE A 681 18.31 -10.15 -8.65
N SER A 682 17.41 -10.81 -9.34
CA SER A 682 17.03 -12.19 -9.09
C SER A 682 18.08 -13.11 -9.72
N SER A 683 18.76 -13.91 -8.92
CA SER A 683 19.69 -14.94 -9.40
C SER A 683 19.50 -16.24 -8.63
N ALA A 684 19.72 -17.36 -9.30
CA ALA A 684 19.81 -18.68 -8.66
C ALA A 684 21.13 -18.85 -7.90
N ARG A 685 22.16 -18.07 -8.24
CA ARG A 685 23.46 -18.08 -7.57
C ARG A 685 23.45 -17.05 -6.46
N SER A 686 23.53 -17.51 -5.20
CA SER A 686 23.56 -16.64 -4.01
C SER A 686 24.66 -15.58 -4.10
N GLU A 687 25.86 -15.97 -4.54
CA GLU A 687 26.99 -15.06 -4.74
C GLU A 687 26.69 -13.91 -5.70
N GLU A 688 25.80 -14.09 -6.68
CA GLU A 688 25.39 -13.01 -7.58
C GLU A 688 24.24 -12.19 -7.01
N ALA A 689 23.29 -12.83 -6.32
CA ALA A 689 22.16 -12.15 -5.70
C ALA A 689 22.59 -11.08 -4.70
N ASP A 690 23.74 -11.29 -4.03
CA ASP A 690 24.32 -10.36 -3.06
C ASP A 690 25.23 -9.28 -3.66
N LYS A 691 25.41 -9.25 -5.00
CA LYS A 691 26.18 -8.19 -5.67
C LYS A 691 25.30 -7.02 -6.12
N ARG A 692 25.91 -5.85 -6.20
CA ARG A 692 25.26 -4.61 -6.66
C ARG A 692 25.50 -4.50 -8.16
N PHE A 693 24.42 -4.44 -8.94
CA PHE A 693 24.47 -4.32 -10.40
C PHE A 693 24.24 -2.89 -10.82
N ASP A 694 24.91 -2.47 -11.88
CA ASP A 694 24.81 -1.12 -12.44
C ASP A 694 24.94 -0.03 -11.35
N GLU A 695 25.93 -0.18 -10.46
CA GLU A 695 26.16 0.76 -9.37
C GLU A 695 26.87 2.00 -9.89
N PHE A 696 26.29 3.18 -9.67
CA PHE A 696 26.91 4.45 -10.03
C PHE A 696 26.40 5.60 -9.16
N VAL A 697 27.09 6.73 -9.24
CA VAL A 697 26.70 7.99 -8.59
C VAL A 697 26.11 8.92 -9.64
N LEU A 698 24.99 9.57 -9.29
CA LEU A 698 24.35 10.55 -10.15
C LEU A 698 25.23 11.82 -10.21
N ASN A 699 25.81 12.07 -11.38
CA ASN A 699 26.61 13.27 -11.63
C ASN A 699 25.69 14.44 -12.00
N TYR A 700 25.61 15.43 -11.12
CA TYR A 700 24.84 16.67 -11.32
C TYR A 700 25.67 17.83 -11.87
N GLY A 701 26.99 17.70 -11.88
CA GLY A 701 27.93 18.68 -12.42
C GLY A 701 28.06 18.63 -13.95
N SER A 702 28.72 19.66 -14.49
CA SER A 702 29.01 19.82 -15.92
C SER A 702 30.37 19.27 -16.38
N ASN A 703 31.16 18.72 -15.45
CA ASN A 703 32.51 18.19 -15.73
C ASN A 703 32.50 16.76 -16.25
#